data_AF-A0A9P1DK23-F1
#
_entry.id   AF-A0A9P1DK23-F1
#
_cell.length_a   1.000
_cell.length_b   1.000
_cell.length_c   1.000
_cell.angle_alpha   90.00
_cell.angle_beta   90.00
_cell.angle_gamma   90.00
#
_symmetry.space_group_name_H-M   'P 1'
#
loop_
_entity.id
_entity.type
_entity.pdbx_description
1 polymer ?
#
loop_
_entity_poly.entity_id
_entity_poly.type
_entity_poly.pdbx_seq_one_letter_code
_entity_poly.pdbx_strand_id
1 'polypeptide(L)'
;MSPTAQLAEQGLQVQMGSLTSSSAEMSKQREALVEQQSELPEKLEKEEEERQKRLSKLQAQCEELQNEEAASQAKLNDQEEARRQQAEVRNKKHSELKTQLENAKSSIVEEQRRYKEKIAELKKIEADVQGKIDKILKEIDDFDRQFGAEQESLSSRRARLQEKSQELNAQVETLQEESRSSKQQLVEEKKKHSDDINELDGKIAECTEQRERMARELQKLTVKTLEEPNGEDVEANYEELSEEEKEEASQKASLKAHAGRRMAQKWPYYRTEGNFTLNVHEDMKGKELLNRVRDRLPVKPKLMVVLWTESDLQVIGNQTLKEQGLGAGAAQLSYSYRPADLWHAFKILEGEVEREMDHHALDGVVHVHYGKHLIKHVTLPVTLETLKFGDNFYHGVDRVVLPSKLLSLSFGRDFDQSIEGLVLPKGLRHLEFGREFNQSLEDVALPSSLESLIFGDGYNTSLDQVPLPSSLRTLAFGNDFNQPLDASTLPGSLEELMLGQNFNQRLNINSLPDSLKVLKFGFYFNQPILQSKTCGCLGGKRVAFPANLETLTFSHAFDANLAGVEFPSTLRSVKFGDKFNQDLSKLKLPSSLHSLSLGEMFDQPASFPSGLQQLLVSRNFFVPKGQKKVPMVQLLANIQHLELGCQFNQTFEKVRFPENLRHLVFGRDFNKPLATLKWPKALISLSFGRDFNQKLDVALPPTLEKLTFGLKFNQSLEGLEFPASLKTLTLGAHFDQRFDAVALPANLQKLTFGEHFNQSMDGATLPENLEVLTLGECFNQALDNCALPRNLQELNFGVYFQQSLDNTALPATLKTLTFGHGFNRSLEKTKLPDSLEVMSFGVNFNRNVDDTKLPKSLKILSFGRDFNQKLERVKLPPDLRELKLGHGFNRPLETVKLPSSLERLTLGEQFSQSLEAVNFPSSLKVLKLMGIHWPNLDGADLPALDELQCRGITVSHSDT
;
A
#
# COMPACT_ATOMS: atom_id res chain seq x y z
N MET A 1 -47.93 -19.38 -20.71
CA MET A 1 -47.43 -20.69 -21.19
C MET A 1 -46.25 -21.06 -20.29
N SER A 2 -46.16 -22.33 -19.87
CA SER A 2 -45.35 -22.79 -18.72
C SER A 2 -44.04 -23.49 -19.20
N PRO A 3 -43.16 -24.14 -18.39
CA PRO A 3 -43.42 -24.85 -17.10
C PRO A 3 -42.41 -24.62 -15.95
N THR A 4 -42.89 -24.84 -14.71
CA THR A 4 -42.30 -25.78 -13.72
C THR A 4 -43.29 -25.85 -12.53
N ALA A 5 -44.13 -26.87 -12.42
CA ALA A 5 -43.86 -28.30 -12.15
C ALA A 5 -43.60 -28.58 -10.66
N GLN A 6 -44.67 -28.96 -9.96
CA GLN A 6 -44.60 -29.78 -8.75
C GLN A 6 -45.90 -30.58 -8.60
N LEU A 7 -45.84 -31.88 -8.88
CA LEU A 7 -46.12 -32.96 -7.91
C LEU A 7 -46.05 -34.32 -8.62
N ALA A 8 -45.72 -35.34 -7.85
CA ALA A 8 -45.51 -36.70 -8.34
C ALA A 8 -46.73 -37.60 -8.08
N GLU A 9 -46.63 -38.82 -8.60
CA GLU A 9 -47.47 -40.01 -8.36
C GLU A 9 -48.74 -40.20 -9.21
N GLN A 10 -49.16 -41.47 -9.30
CA GLN A 10 -49.87 -42.08 -10.42
C GLN A 10 -51.33 -42.45 -10.07
N GLY A 11 -52.26 -42.47 -11.04
CA GLY A 11 -53.56 -43.16 -10.84
C GLY A 11 -54.74 -42.85 -11.79
N LEU A 12 -54.94 -43.70 -12.81
CA LEU A 12 -56.21 -44.28 -13.33
C LEU A 12 -57.59 -43.51 -13.37
N GLN A 13 -58.10 -43.27 -14.60
CA GLN A 13 -59.48 -43.55 -15.16
C GLN A 13 -60.86 -43.00 -14.62
N VAL A 14 -61.63 -42.30 -15.52
CA VAL A 14 -63.05 -42.56 -16.01
C VAL A 14 -64.38 -41.82 -15.47
N GLN A 15 -65.13 -41.14 -16.40
CA GLN A 15 -66.62 -40.88 -16.65
C GLN A 15 -67.62 -39.81 -15.98
N MET A 16 -68.33 -39.01 -16.86
CA MET A 16 -69.78 -38.47 -16.89
C MET A 16 -70.31 -37.32 -15.94
N GLY A 17 -71.41 -36.52 -16.15
CA GLY A 17 -72.27 -36.06 -17.32
C GLY A 17 -73.79 -35.63 -17.05
N SER A 18 -74.37 -34.47 -17.54
CA SER A 18 -75.84 -34.11 -17.84
C SER A 18 -76.30 -32.58 -17.88
N LEU A 19 -77.55 -32.20 -18.30
CA LEU A 19 -78.00 -30.85 -18.84
C LEU A 19 -79.53 -30.39 -18.73
N THR A 20 -79.80 -29.04 -18.81
CA THR A 20 -80.94 -28.21 -19.44
C THR A 20 -82.37 -27.82 -18.85
N SER A 21 -82.76 -26.51 -18.94
CA SER A 21 -84.00 -25.90 -19.61
C SER A 21 -84.84 -24.75 -18.89
N SER A 22 -85.45 -23.78 -19.65
CA SER A 22 -86.78 -23.06 -19.48
C SER A 22 -86.87 -21.60 -20.06
N SER A 23 -88.08 -21.06 -20.32
CA SER A 23 -88.35 -19.71 -20.92
C SER A 23 -89.76 -19.13 -20.60
N ALA A 24 -89.90 -18.29 -19.57
CA ALA A 24 -91.20 -17.68 -19.21
C ALA A 24 -91.18 -16.23 -18.64
N GLU A 25 -90.02 -15.66 -18.31
CA GLU A 25 -89.94 -14.40 -17.55
C GLU A 25 -90.11 -13.11 -18.39
N MET A 26 -90.01 -13.20 -19.71
CA MET A 26 -89.91 -12.05 -20.62
C MET A 26 -91.15 -11.13 -20.70
N SER A 27 -92.32 -11.54 -20.19
CA SER A 27 -93.56 -10.77 -20.38
C SER A 27 -93.81 -9.69 -19.31
N LYS A 28 -93.22 -9.80 -18.11
CA LYS A 28 -93.48 -8.84 -17.00
C LYS A 28 -92.63 -7.57 -17.03
N GLN A 29 -91.49 -7.57 -17.74
CA GLN A 29 -90.55 -6.44 -17.71
C GLN A 29 -90.98 -5.22 -18.54
N ARG A 30 -92.03 -5.35 -19.38
CA ARG A 30 -92.33 -4.35 -20.43
C ARG A 30 -93.17 -3.16 -19.94
N GLU A 31 -93.98 -3.32 -18.90
CA GLU A 31 -94.84 -2.23 -18.38
C GLU A 31 -94.09 -1.26 -17.45
N ALA A 32 -93.03 -1.71 -16.76
CA ALA A 32 -92.23 -0.87 -15.87
C ALA A 32 -91.35 0.18 -16.60
N LEU A 33 -91.18 0.06 -17.92
CA LEU A 33 -90.22 0.88 -18.69
C LEU A 33 -90.75 2.27 -19.08
N VAL A 34 -92.08 2.48 -19.03
CA VAL A 34 -92.73 3.68 -19.59
C VAL A 34 -92.72 4.86 -18.61
N GLU A 35 -92.74 4.58 -17.30
CA GLU A 35 -92.85 5.62 -16.26
C GLU A 35 -91.49 6.28 -15.92
N GLN A 36 -90.37 5.65 -16.28
CA GLN A 36 -89.02 6.21 -16.06
C GLN A 36 -88.57 7.27 -17.09
N GLN A 37 -89.33 7.53 -18.16
CA GLN A 37 -88.87 8.36 -19.28
C GLN A 37 -89.11 9.87 -19.13
N SER A 38 -89.82 10.36 -18.10
CA SER A 38 -90.23 11.77 -18.02
C SER A 38 -89.28 12.72 -17.26
N GLU A 39 -88.38 12.23 -16.41
CA GLU A 39 -87.48 13.08 -15.57
C GLU A 39 -86.01 13.11 -16.05
N LEU A 40 -85.70 12.46 -17.17
CA LEU A 40 -84.32 12.30 -17.65
C LEU A 40 -83.64 13.57 -18.22
N PRO A 41 -84.33 14.51 -18.94
CA PRO A 41 -83.65 15.59 -19.67
C PRO A 41 -82.86 16.58 -18.81
N GLU A 42 -83.42 17.07 -17.70
CA GLU A 42 -82.84 18.16 -16.90
C GLU A 42 -81.54 17.77 -16.14
N LYS A 43 -81.29 16.47 -15.95
CA LYS A 43 -80.06 15.98 -15.31
C LYS A 43 -78.90 15.84 -16.30
N LEU A 44 -79.21 15.44 -17.54
CA LEU A 44 -78.21 15.28 -18.61
C LEU A 44 -77.53 16.61 -18.95
N GLU A 45 -78.29 17.70 -19.07
CA GLU A 45 -77.77 19.00 -19.51
C GLU A 45 -76.72 19.59 -18.55
N LYS A 46 -76.88 19.38 -17.23
CA LYS A 46 -75.88 19.79 -16.22
C LYS A 46 -74.63 18.91 -16.20
N GLU A 47 -74.76 17.60 -16.39
CA GLU A 47 -73.59 16.72 -16.52
C GLU A 47 -72.78 17.05 -17.79
N GLU A 48 -73.46 17.44 -18.88
CA GLU A 48 -72.83 17.78 -20.16
C GLU A 48 -72.03 19.10 -20.07
N GLU A 49 -72.53 20.12 -19.39
CA GLU A 49 -71.79 21.37 -19.13
C GLU A 49 -70.54 21.15 -18.26
N GLU A 50 -70.63 20.32 -17.21
CA GLU A 50 -69.48 19.99 -16.35
C GLU A 50 -68.45 19.13 -17.09
N ARG A 51 -68.91 18.20 -17.93
CA ARG A 51 -68.08 17.38 -18.82
C ARG A 51 -67.31 18.25 -19.82
N GLN A 52 -67.94 19.28 -20.39
CA GLN A 52 -67.29 20.17 -21.36
C GLN A 52 -66.17 21.00 -20.73
N LYS A 53 -66.34 21.48 -19.48
CA LYS A 53 -65.27 22.12 -18.71
C LYS A 53 -64.09 21.18 -18.44
N ARG A 54 -64.35 19.91 -18.11
CA ARG A 54 -63.29 18.90 -17.93
C ARG A 54 -62.55 18.61 -19.24
N LEU A 55 -63.26 18.57 -20.38
CA LEU A 55 -62.66 18.38 -21.71
C LEU A 55 -61.68 19.52 -22.05
N SER A 56 -62.10 20.78 -21.89
CA SER A 56 -61.24 21.94 -22.20
C SER A 56 -59.95 21.97 -21.36
N LYS A 57 -60.03 21.56 -20.08
CA LYS A 57 -58.85 21.46 -19.21
C LYS A 57 -57.91 20.32 -19.61
N LEU A 58 -58.45 19.19 -20.05
CA LEU A 58 -57.65 18.07 -20.55
C LEU A 58 -56.96 18.42 -21.89
N GLN A 59 -57.62 19.17 -22.77
CA GLN A 59 -57.02 19.62 -24.03
C GLN A 59 -55.79 20.51 -23.79
N ALA A 60 -55.88 21.50 -22.90
CA ALA A 60 -54.73 22.34 -22.54
C ALA A 60 -53.56 21.53 -21.94
N GLN A 61 -53.84 20.51 -21.11
CA GLN A 61 -52.78 19.63 -20.59
C GLN A 61 -52.16 18.72 -21.66
N CYS A 62 -52.91 18.33 -22.70
CA CYS A 62 -52.35 17.61 -23.83
C CYS A 62 -51.43 18.49 -24.70
N GLU A 63 -51.80 19.76 -24.93
CA GLU A 63 -50.95 20.72 -25.67
C GLU A 63 -49.62 21.00 -24.94
N GLU A 64 -49.66 21.14 -23.61
CA GLU A 64 -48.45 21.32 -22.78
C GLU A 64 -47.51 20.11 -22.88
N LEU A 65 -48.05 18.88 -22.73
CA LEU A 65 -47.27 17.65 -22.85
C LEU A 65 -46.71 17.41 -24.28
N GLN A 66 -47.46 17.78 -25.32
CA GLN A 66 -46.99 17.69 -26.71
C GLN A 66 -45.80 18.63 -26.99
N ASN A 67 -45.81 19.83 -26.41
CA ASN A 67 -44.69 20.76 -26.51
C ASN A 67 -43.44 20.26 -25.76
N GLU A 68 -43.62 19.66 -24.57
CA GLU A 68 -42.52 19.02 -23.83
C GLU A 68 -41.93 17.82 -24.58
N GLU A 69 -42.76 17.00 -25.23
CA GLU A 69 -42.33 15.86 -26.04
C GLU A 69 -41.57 16.31 -27.30
N ALA A 70 -42.06 17.32 -28.02
CA ALA A 70 -41.38 17.90 -29.18
C ALA A 70 -40.00 18.48 -28.81
N ALA A 71 -39.91 19.25 -27.72
CA ALA A 71 -38.64 19.80 -27.21
C ALA A 71 -37.66 18.71 -26.74
N SER A 72 -38.18 17.57 -26.28
CA SER A 72 -37.38 16.40 -25.88
C SER A 72 -36.85 15.64 -27.09
N GLN A 73 -37.67 15.49 -28.14
CA GLN A 73 -37.30 14.78 -29.37
C GLN A 73 -36.26 15.55 -30.21
N ALA A 74 -36.38 16.88 -30.30
CA ALA A 74 -35.37 17.72 -30.96
C ALA A 74 -33.98 17.55 -30.30
N LYS A 75 -33.91 17.65 -28.96
CA LYS A 75 -32.68 17.42 -28.18
C LYS A 75 -32.12 16.01 -28.36
N LEU A 76 -32.96 15.00 -28.59
CA LEU A 76 -32.50 13.62 -28.83
C LEU A 76 -31.84 13.49 -30.21
N ASN A 77 -32.41 14.11 -31.25
CA ASN A 77 -31.89 14.06 -32.61
C ASN A 77 -30.52 14.78 -32.73
N ASP A 78 -30.38 15.98 -32.17
CA ASP A 78 -29.09 16.70 -32.09
C ASP A 78 -28.02 15.86 -31.38
N GLN A 79 -28.43 15.16 -30.31
CA GLN A 79 -27.55 14.30 -29.54
C GLN A 79 -27.17 13.02 -30.30
N GLU A 80 -28.05 12.47 -31.14
CA GLU A 80 -27.71 11.37 -32.07
C GLU A 80 -26.70 11.81 -33.14
N GLU A 81 -26.88 12.96 -33.77
CA GLU A 81 -25.99 13.42 -34.84
C GLU A 81 -24.58 13.72 -34.30
N ALA A 82 -24.49 14.41 -33.15
CA ALA A 82 -23.22 14.60 -32.44
C ALA A 82 -22.56 13.26 -32.06
N ARG A 83 -23.32 12.24 -31.65
CA ARG A 83 -22.81 10.88 -31.40
C ARG A 83 -22.29 10.20 -32.66
N ARG A 84 -22.96 10.35 -33.81
CA ARG A 84 -22.53 9.78 -35.11
C ARG A 84 -21.20 10.40 -35.57
N GLN A 85 -21.08 11.73 -35.55
CA GLN A 85 -19.84 12.42 -35.92
C GLN A 85 -18.67 12.02 -35.00
N GLN A 86 -18.91 11.90 -33.67
CA GLN A 86 -17.89 11.40 -32.74
C GLN A 86 -17.52 9.93 -32.96
N ALA A 87 -18.45 9.09 -33.43
CA ALA A 87 -18.18 7.69 -33.75
C ALA A 87 -17.23 7.56 -34.96
N GLU A 88 -17.44 8.40 -35.98
CA GLU A 88 -16.62 8.41 -37.20
C GLU A 88 -15.17 8.82 -36.92
N VAL A 89 -14.96 9.89 -36.14
CA VAL A 89 -13.63 10.33 -35.68
C VAL A 89 -12.91 9.22 -34.89
N ARG A 90 -13.62 8.49 -34.03
CA ARG A 90 -13.05 7.36 -33.26
C ARG A 90 -12.73 6.15 -34.14
N ASN A 91 -13.59 5.81 -35.11
CA ASN A 91 -13.33 4.73 -36.07
C ASN A 91 -12.08 5.01 -36.91
N LYS A 92 -11.89 6.26 -37.35
CA LYS A 92 -10.67 6.68 -38.05
C LYS A 92 -9.43 6.47 -37.17
N LYS A 93 -9.46 6.95 -35.92
CA LYS A 93 -8.37 6.78 -34.94
C LYS A 93 -8.07 5.31 -34.63
N HIS A 94 -9.07 4.44 -34.55
CA HIS A 94 -8.90 2.99 -34.38
C HIS A 94 -8.15 2.37 -35.58
N SER A 95 -8.49 2.77 -36.81
CA SER A 95 -7.81 2.30 -38.03
C SER A 95 -6.36 2.77 -38.12
N GLU A 96 -6.08 4.01 -37.70
CA GLU A 96 -4.73 4.58 -37.65
C GLU A 96 -3.85 3.84 -36.62
N LEU A 97 -4.35 3.63 -35.40
CA LEU A 97 -3.64 2.86 -34.35
C LEU A 97 -3.38 1.42 -34.77
N LYS A 98 -4.35 0.75 -35.40
CA LYS A 98 -4.18 -0.61 -35.92
C LYS A 98 -3.10 -0.67 -37.02
N THR A 99 -3.03 0.35 -37.88
CA THR A 99 -2.00 0.46 -38.92
C THR A 99 -0.61 0.70 -38.33
N GLN A 100 -0.52 1.55 -37.30
CA GLN A 100 0.73 1.77 -36.55
C GLN A 100 1.23 0.49 -35.86
N LEU A 101 0.33 -0.30 -35.25
CA LEU A 101 0.68 -1.57 -34.62
C LEU A 101 1.24 -2.59 -35.62
N GLU A 102 0.62 -2.77 -36.79
CA GLU A 102 1.14 -3.73 -37.78
C GLU A 102 2.48 -3.27 -38.39
N ASN A 103 2.66 -1.96 -38.63
CA ASN A 103 3.95 -1.42 -39.05
C ASN A 103 5.06 -1.64 -37.98
N ALA A 104 4.74 -1.44 -36.70
CA ALA A 104 5.66 -1.71 -35.60
C ALA A 104 6.04 -3.20 -35.54
N LYS A 105 5.05 -4.11 -35.60
CA LYS A 105 5.29 -5.57 -35.65
C LYS A 105 6.22 -5.97 -36.79
N SER A 106 6.05 -5.41 -38.00
CA SER A 106 6.94 -5.68 -39.13
C SER A 106 8.37 -5.18 -38.88
N SER A 107 8.55 -3.97 -38.36
CA SER A 107 9.89 -3.43 -38.02
C SER A 107 10.63 -4.31 -37.02
N ILE A 108 9.93 -4.74 -35.96
CA ILE A 108 10.47 -5.61 -34.90
C ILE A 108 10.93 -6.96 -35.47
N VAL A 109 10.20 -7.53 -36.43
CA VAL A 109 10.56 -8.80 -37.07
C VAL A 109 11.82 -8.67 -37.92
N GLU A 110 12.01 -7.56 -38.63
CA GLU A 110 13.22 -7.31 -39.42
C GLU A 110 14.47 -7.13 -38.55
N GLU A 111 14.38 -6.36 -37.46
CA GLU A 111 15.51 -6.17 -36.54
C GLU A 111 15.89 -7.47 -35.83
N GLN A 112 14.91 -8.25 -35.35
CA GLN A 112 15.17 -9.59 -34.81
C GLN A 112 15.82 -10.54 -35.84
N ARG A 113 15.59 -10.32 -37.15
CA ARG A 113 16.27 -11.06 -38.21
C ARG A 113 17.74 -10.66 -38.31
N ARG A 114 18.04 -9.36 -38.34
CA ARG A 114 19.41 -8.82 -38.42
C ARG A 114 20.29 -9.30 -37.26
N TYR A 115 19.80 -9.27 -36.02
CA TYR A 115 20.57 -9.76 -34.87
C TYR A 115 20.77 -11.28 -34.89
N LYS A 116 19.80 -12.07 -35.37
CA LYS A 116 19.98 -13.53 -35.58
C LYS A 116 21.03 -13.83 -36.65
N GLU A 117 21.03 -13.08 -37.75
CA GLU A 117 22.03 -13.17 -38.82
C GLU A 117 23.43 -12.86 -38.28
N LYS A 118 23.60 -11.74 -37.54
CA LYS A 118 24.87 -11.36 -36.90
C LYS A 118 25.37 -12.41 -35.90
N ILE A 119 24.49 -12.99 -35.07
CA ILE A 119 24.85 -14.06 -34.11
C ILE A 119 25.26 -15.34 -34.85
N ALA A 120 24.65 -15.66 -35.99
CA ALA A 120 25.04 -16.82 -36.81
C ALA A 120 26.40 -16.62 -37.49
N GLU A 121 26.69 -15.40 -37.94
CA GLU A 121 27.99 -15.03 -38.51
C GLU A 121 29.12 -15.09 -37.47
N LEU A 122 28.93 -14.49 -36.29
CA LEU A 122 29.91 -14.56 -35.18
C LEU A 122 30.22 -16.02 -34.78
N LYS A 123 29.20 -16.90 -34.70
CA LYS A 123 29.41 -18.33 -34.43
C LYS A 123 30.22 -19.05 -35.52
N LYS A 124 30.09 -18.63 -36.78
CA LYS A 124 30.87 -19.20 -37.89
C LYS A 124 32.33 -18.78 -37.81
N ILE A 125 32.60 -17.55 -37.39
CA ILE A 125 33.95 -17.04 -37.15
C ILE A 125 34.57 -17.75 -35.93
N GLU A 126 33.84 -17.86 -34.82
CA GLU A 126 34.25 -18.59 -33.61
C GLU A 126 34.67 -20.04 -33.93
N ALA A 127 33.88 -20.76 -34.73
CA ALA A 127 34.19 -22.13 -35.14
C ALA A 127 35.45 -22.24 -36.03
N ASP A 128 35.69 -21.28 -36.93
CA ASP A 128 36.89 -21.25 -37.78
C ASP A 128 38.16 -20.89 -36.97
N VAL A 129 38.04 -20.03 -35.95
CA VAL A 129 39.13 -19.73 -35.01
C VAL A 129 39.43 -20.95 -34.12
N GLN A 130 38.40 -21.61 -33.57
CA GLN A 130 38.58 -22.84 -32.79
C GLN A 130 39.24 -23.96 -33.60
N GLY A 131 38.84 -24.15 -34.86
CA GLY A 131 39.49 -25.13 -35.75
C GLY A 131 40.99 -24.84 -36.01
N LYS A 132 41.42 -23.57 -35.96
CA LYS A 132 42.83 -23.20 -36.02
C LYS A 132 43.56 -23.49 -34.71
N ILE A 133 42.92 -23.24 -33.56
CA ILE A 133 43.45 -23.58 -32.23
C ILE A 133 43.64 -25.09 -32.13
N ASP A 134 42.63 -25.90 -32.46
CA ASP A 134 42.69 -27.37 -32.41
C ASP A 134 43.82 -27.92 -33.29
N LYS A 135 44.07 -27.30 -34.46
CA LYS A 135 45.19 -27.65 -35.34
C LYS A 135 46.54 -27.30 -34.71
N ILE A 136 46.68 -26.14 -34.06
CA ILE A 136 47.91 -25.73 -33.36
C ILE A 136 48.17 -26.62 -32.15
N LEU A 137 47.13 -26.95 -31.37
CA LEU A 137 47.22 -27.89 -30.25
C LEU A 137 47.67 -29.28 -30.73
N LYS A 138 47.13 -29.77 -31.85
CA LYS A 138 47.60 -31.01 -32.46
C LYS A 138 49.04 -30.94 -32.95
N GLU A 139 49.47 -29.82 -33.54
CA GLU A 139 50.87 -29.60 -33.92
C GLU A 139 51.80 -29.56 -32.70
N ILE A 140 51.34 -29.08 -31.54
CA ILE A 140 52.07 -29.15 -30.26
C ILE A 140 52.13 -30.61 -29.73
N ASP A 141 51.01 -31.33 -29.77
CA ASP A 141 50.90 -32.73 -29.31
C ASP A 141 51.77 -33.69 -30.15
N ASP A 142 51.74 -33.54 -31.49
CA ASP A 142 52.56 -34.31 -32.42
C ASP A 142 54.07 -33.95 -32.26
N PHE A 143 54.39 -32.69 -31.93
CA PHE A 143 55.76 -32.24 -31.64
C PHE A 143 56.29 -32.81 -30.32
N ASP A 144 55.49 -32.76 -29.24
CA ASP A 144 55.85 -33.31 -27.93
C ASP A 144 55.99 -34.85 -27.97
N ARG A 145 55.33 -35.54 -28.92
CA ARG A 145 55.52 -36.98 -29.18
C ARG A 145 56.77 -37.31 -30.00
N GLN A 146 57.19 -36.43 -30.91
CA GLN A 146 58.35 -36.69 -31.78
C GLN A 146 59.70 -36.36 -31.13
N PHE A 147 59.75 -35.40 -30.19
CA PHE A 147 61.01 -34.87 -29.66
C PHE A 147 61.10 -34.96 -28.13
N GLY A 148 61.18 -36.20 -27.63
CA GLY A 148 61.58 -36.47 -26.25
C GLY A 148 63.06 -36.15 -26.01
N ALA A 149 63.33 -34.99 -25.40
CA ALA A 149 64.61 -34.55 -24.84
C ALA A 149 65.82 -34.45 -25.81
N GLU A 150 65.95 -33.33 -26.52
CA GLU A 150 67.20 -32.52 -26.60
C GLU A 150 67.03 -31.24 -27.47
N GLN A 151 67.85 -30.21 -27.18
CA GLN A 151 68.07 -28.91 -27.87
C GLN A 151 67.24 -27.66 -27.50
N GLU A 152 67.97 -26.58 -27.19
CA GLU A 152 67.44 -25.25 -26.87
C GLU A 152 66.81 -24.52 -28.07
N SER A 153 67.23 -24.77 -29.31
CA SER A 153 66.67 -24.10 -30.50
C SER A 153 65.18 -24.42 -30.72
N LEU A 154 64.71 -25.55 -30.19
CA LEU A 154 63.33 -26.02 -30.27
C LEU A 154 62.40 -25.32 -29.26
N SER A 155 62.93 -24.82 -28.14
CA SER A 155 62.17 -24.08 -27.14
C SER A 155 61.50 -22.83 -27.73
N SER A 156 62.23 -22.08 -28.56
CA SER A 156 61.75 -20.88 -29.27
C SER A 156 60.61 -21.16 -30.25
N ARG A 157 60.56 -22.34 -30.87
CA ARG A 157 59.44 -22.71 -31.77
C ARG A 157 58.19 -23.08 -30.97
N ARG A 158 58.35 -23.83 -29.87
CA ARG A 158 57.24 -24.18 -28.96
C ARG A 158 56.64 -22.92 -28.32
N ALA A 159 57.49 -22.00 -27.85
CA ALA A 159 57.06 -20.72 -27.30
C ALA A 159 56.21 -19.91 -28.30
N ARG A 160 56.64 -19.78 -29.56
CA ARG A 160 55.87 -19.09 -30.61
C ARG A 160 54.53 -19.75 -30.94
N LEU A 161 54.43 -21.08 -30.86
CA LEU A 161 53.16 -21.80 -31.07
C LEU A 161 52.22 -21.63 -29.86
N GLN A 162 52.75 -21.61 -28.63
CA GLN A 162 51.99 -21.32 -27.42
C GLN A 162 51.50 -19.86 -27.39
N GLU A 163 52.35 -18.90 -27.71
CA GLU A 163 52.02 -17.47 -27.84
C GLU A 163 50.92 -17.25 -28.87
N LYS A 164 51.03 -17.86 -30.06
CA LYS A 164 50.00 -17.79 -31.10
C LYS A 164 48.69 -18.49 -30.71
N SER A 165 48.75 -19.56 -29.92
CA SER A 165 47.54 -20.18 -29.36
C SER A 165 46.88 -19.29 -28.31
N GLN A 166 47.65 -18.59 -27.47
CA GLN A 166 47.15 -17.62 -26.50
C GLN A 166 46.51 -16.40 -27.19
N GLU A 167 47.12 -15.88 -28.26
CA GLU A 167 46.56 -14.81 -29.08
C GLU A 167 45.21 -15.20 -29.72
N LEU A 168 45.11 -16.41 -30.28
CA LEU A 168 43.86 -16.93 -30.86
C LEU A 168 42.79 -17.19 -29.78
N ASN A 169 43.17 -17.68 -28.60
CA ASN A 169 42.23 -17.84 -27.48
C ASN A 169 41.68 -16.49 -27.01
N ALA A 170 42.52 -15.45 -26.93
CA ALA A 170 42.06 -14.09 -26.62
C ALA A 170 41.09 -13.55 -27.69
N GLN A 171 41.32 -13.85 -28.97
CA GLN A 171 40.35 -13.52 -30.04
C GLN A 171 39.02 -14.26 -29.89
N VAL A 172 39.02 -15.53 -29.44
CA VAL A 172 37.78 -16.26 -29.12
C VAL A 172 37.05 -15.62 -27.95
N GLU A 173 37.74 -15.22 -26.88
CA GLU A 173 37.12 -14.54 -25.73
C GLU A 173 36.45 -13.22 -26.14
N THR A 174 37.11 -12.38 -26.93
CA THR A 174 36.53 -11.13 -27.47
C THR A 174 35.29 -11.41 -28.33
N LEU A 175 35.34 -12.40 -29.24
CA LEU A 175 34.19 -12.79 -30.07
C LEU A 175 33.03 -13.36 -29.23
N GLN A 176 33.32 -14.09 -28.15
CA GLN A 176 32.32 -14.56 -27.20
C GLN A 176 31.69 -13.40 -26.42
N GLU A 177 32.45 -12.36 -26.09
CA GLU A 177 31.95 -11.17 -25.41
C GLU A 177 31.07 -10.31 -26.34
N GLU A 178 31.46 -10.08 -27.59
CA GLU A 178 30.60 -9.47 -28.63
C GLU A 178 29.31 -10.28 -28.88
N SER A 179 29.41 -11.60 -28.85
CA SER A 179 28.29 -12.55 -28.97
C SER A 179 27.38 -12.56 -27.72
N ARG A 180 27.90 -12.22 -26.52
CA ARG A 180 27.10 -12.03 -25.30
C ARG A 180 26.41 -10.67 -25.32
N SER A 181 27.15 -9.60 -25.64
CA SER A 181 26.63 -8.24 -25.77
C SER A 181 25.50 -8.16 -26.81
N SER A 182 25.70 -8.74 -28.01
CA SER A 182 24.67 -8.78 -29.07
C SER A 182 23.42 -9.60 -28.66
N LYS A 183 23.56 -10.58 -27.75
CA LYS A 183 22.40 -11.31 -27.19
C LYS A 183 21.68 -10.52 -26.10
N GLN A 184 22.42 -9.76 -25.27
CA GLN A 184 21.83 -8.88 -24.27
C GLN A 184 21.02 -7.76 -24.93
N GLN A 185 21.59 -7.09 -25.94
CA GLN A 185 20.88 -6.10 -26.76
C GLN A 185 19.59 -6.67 -27.37
N LEU A 186 19.64 -7.87 -27.98
CA LEU A 186 18.46 -8.55 -28.52
C LEU A 186 17.40 -8.93 -27.45
N VAL A 187 17.78 -9.16 -26.19
CA VAL A 187 16.84 -9.41 -25.09
C VAL A 187 16.21 -8.12 -24.60
N GLU A 188 17.00 -7.05 -24.50
CA GLU A 188 16.56 -5.74 -24.02
C GLU A 188 15.64 -5.04 -25.04
N GLU A 189 15.97 -5.08 -26.33
CA GLU A 189 15.07 -4.67 -27.41
C GLU A 189 13.79 -5.51 -27.43
N LYS A 190 13.86 -6.83 -27.24
CA LYS A 190 12.65 -7.67 -27.15
C LYS A 190 11.75 -7.29 -25.98
N LYS A 191 12.32 -6.86 -24.86
CA LYS A 191 11.55 -6.37 -23.71
C LYS A 191 10.86 -5.04 -24.07
N LYS A 192 11.63 -4.05 -24.55
CA LYS A 192 11.10 -2.76 -25.02
C LYS A 192 9.97 -2.94 -26.04
N HIS A 193 10.20 -3.75 -27.07
CA HIS A 193 9.21 -4.05 -28.10
C HIS A 193 7.98 -4.81 -27.58
N SER A 194 8.09 -5.58 -26.49
CA SER A 194 6.94 -6.17 -25.82
C SER A 194 6.14 -5.11 -25.06
N ASP A 195 6.80 -4.16 -24.42
CA ASP A 195 6.16 -3.08 -23.67
C ASP A 195 5.42 -2.12 -24.63
N ASP A 196 6.03 -1.75 -25.77
CA ASP A 196 5.42 -0.94 -26.84
C ASP A 196 4.18 -1.64 -27.46
N ILE A 197 4.23 -2.96 -27.67
CA ILE A 197 3.08 -3.75 -28.16
C ILE A 197 1.96 -3.79 -27.12
N ASN A 198 2.28 -4.03 -25.84
CA ASN A 198 1.30 -4.05 -24.75
C ASN A 198 0.58 -2.69 -24.61
N GLU A 199 1.29 -1.57 -24.78
CA GLU A 199 0.69 -0.23 -24.75
C GLU A 199 -0.28 0.01 -25.93
N LEU A 200 0.09 -0.42 -27.14
CA LEU A 200 -0.76 -0.30 -28.33
C LEU A 200 -1.97 -1.24 -28.29
N ASP A 201 -1.80 -2.49 -27.86
CA ASP A 201 -2.90 -3.44 -27.67
C ASP A 201 -3.87 -2.94 -26.57
N GLY A 202 -3.37 -2.32 -25.50
CA GLY A 202 -4.19 -1.65 -24.49
C GLY A 202 -5.04 -0.51 -25.07
N LYS A 203 -4.44 0.38 -25.86
CA LYS A 203 -5.14 1.49 -26.54
C LYS A 203 -6.18 0.99 -27.56
N ILE A 204 -5.89 -0.12 -28.24
CA ILE A 204 -6.82 -0.76 -29.20
C ILE A 204 -7.98 -1.42 -28.44
N ALA A 205 -7.72 -2.12 -27.34
CA ALA A 205 -8.75 -2.73 -26.49
C ALA A 205 -9.72 -1.66 -25.94
N GLU A 206 -9.20 -0.55 -25.41
CA GLU A 206 -10.01 0.57 -24.91
C GLU A 206 -10.91 1.16 -26.01
N CYS A 207 -10.35 1.41 -27.20
CA CYS A 207 -11.13 1.90 -28.34
C CYS A 207 -12.18 0.88 -28.83
N THR A 208 -11.89 -0.42 -28.74
CA THR A 208 -12.82 -1.50 -29.12
C THR A 208 -13.97 -1.62 -28.11
N GLU A 209 -13.70 -1.56 -26.81
CA GLU A 209 -14.74 -1.57 -25.77
C GLU A 209 -15.67 -0.34 -25.89
N GLN A 210 -15.11 0.85 -26.11
CA GLN A 210 -15.88 2.07 -26.37
C GLN A 210 -16.78 1.94 -27.61
N ARG A 211 -16.27 1.33 -28.69
CA ARG A 211 -17.03 1.07 -29.92
C ARG A 211 -18.19 0.09 -29.67
N GLU A 212 -17.97 -1.01 -28.97
CA GLU A 212 -19.05 -1.97 -28.67
C GLU A 212 -20.10 -1.39 -27.69
N ARG A 213 -19.68 -0.53 -26.77
CA ARG A 213 -20.59 0.17 -25.86
C ARG A 213 -21.53 1.10 -26.64
N MET A 214 -21.00 1.84 -27.62
CA MET A 214 -21.78 2.73 -28.48
C MET A 214 -22.66 1.97 -29.48
N ALA A 215 -22.19 0.85 -30.05
CA ALA A 215 -23.02 -0.02 -30.89
C ALA A 215 -24.26 -0.55 -30.13
N ARG A 216 -24.09 -0.91 -28.85
CA ARG A 216 -25.18 -1.32 -27.95
C ARG A 216 -26.12 -0.18 -27.53
N GLU A 217 -25.71 1.08 -27.65
CA GLU A 217 -26.59 2.24 -27.45
C GLU A 217 -27.35 2.58 -28.74
N LEU A 218 -26.68 2.62 -29.90
CA LEU A 218 -27.32 2.85 -31.20
C LEU A 218 -28.39 1.80 -31.50
N GLN A 219 -28.11 0.52 -31.24
CA GLN A 219 -29.05 -0.59 -31.44
C GLN A 219 -30.30 -0.51 -30.54
N LYS A 220 -30.26 0.25 -29.43
CA LYS A 220 -31.45 0.52 -28.60
C LYS A 220 -32.33 1.63 -29.17
N LEU A 221 -31.75 2.55 -29.93
CA LEU A 221 -32.46 3.66 -30.58
C LEU A 221 -33.12 3.23 -31.90
N THR A 222 -32.50 2.32 -32.66
CA THR A 222 -32.97 1.88 -33.99
C THR A 222 -34.29 1.09 -34.01
N VAL A 223 -34.92 0.82 -32.86
CA VAL A 223 -36.10 -0.08 -32.75
C VAL A 223 -37.44 0.69 -32.72
N LYS A 224 -37.44 2.04 -32.70
CA LYS A 224 -38.65 2.78 -32.27
C LYS A 224 -39.36 3.73 -33.25
N THR A 225 -38.86 3.99 -34.46
CA THR A 225 -39.50 4.97 -35.38
C THR A 225 -39.36 4.60 -36.87
N LEU A 226 -40.49 4.23 -37.49
CA LEU A 226 -40.75 4.26 -38.93
C LEU A 226 -42.23 4.61 -39.11
N GLU A 227 -42.51 5.82 -39.63
CA GLU A 227 -43.71 6.30 -40.37
C GLU A 227 -43.87 7.83 -40.17
N GLU A 228 -43.59 8.60 -41.23
CA GLU A 228 -43.89 10.04 -41.36
C GLU A 228 -45.07 10.22 -42.35
N PRO A 229 -45.81 11.36 -42.41
CA PRO A 229 -45.35 12.45 -43.31
C PRO A 229 -45.77 13.93 -43.01
N ASN A 230 -44.84 14.85 -43.34
CA ASN A 230 -44.98 16.13 -44.07
C ASN A 230 -45.66 17.43 -43.55
N GLY A 231 -44.91 18.55 -43.70
CA GLY A 231 -45.36 19.92 -44.07
C GLY A 231 -45.54 20.96 -42.94
N GLU A 232 -45.26 22.27 -43.09
CA GLU A 232 -44.48 23.06 -44.09
C GLU A 232 -44.30 24.52 -43.56
N ASP A 233 -43.12 25.14 -43.80
CA ASP A 233 -42.78 26.60 -43.89
C ASP A 233 -42.98 27.71 -42.79
N VAL A 234 -42.17 28.78 -42.97
CA VAL A 234 -42.26 30.22 -42.57
C VAL A 234 -41.44 30.78 -41.37
N GLU A 235 -40.19 31.19 -41.68
CA GLU A 235 -39.54 32.53 -41.53
C GLU A 235 -39.71 33.53 -40.31
N ALA A 236 -38.54 34.10 -39.94
CA ALA A 236 -38.22 35.55 -39.75
C ALA A 236 -38.20 36.28 -38.36
N ASN A 237 -36.95 36.46 -37.86
CA ASN A 237 -36.21 37.72 -37.57
C ASN A 237 -36.49 38.74 -36.41
N TYR A 238 -35.39 39.50 -36.14
CA TYR A 238 -35.17 40.71 -35.31
C TYR A 238 -34.95 40.48 -33.79
N GLU A 239 -33.76 40.73 -33.23
CA GLU A 239 -33.14 42.04 -32.82
C GLU A 239 -33.93 42.71 -31.66
N GLU A 240 -33.35 43.26 -30.58
CA GLU A 240 -32.01 43.85 -30.38
C GLU A 240 -31.59 43.90 -28.87
N LEU A 241 -30.26 43.92 -28.64
CA LEU A 241 -29.40 44.17 -27.46
C LEU A 241 -29.90 44.63 -26.04
N SER A 242 -29.20 44.06 -25.04
CA SER A 242 -28.60 44.68 -23.82
C SER A 242 -29.32 44.72 -22.45
N GLU A 243 -28.80 43.93 -21.49
CA GLU A 243 -28.80 44.25 -20.04
C GLU A 243 -27.45 43.88 -19.33
N GLU A 244 -26.42 43.40 -20.05
CA GLU A 244 -25.14 42.98 -19.42
C GLU A 244 -24.20 44.12 -18.99
N GLU A 245 -24.37 45.35 -19.49
CA GLU A 245 -23.48 46.48 -19.15
C GLU A 245 -23.95 47.32 -17.93
N LYS A 246 -25.09 46.98 -17.31
CA LYS A 246 -25.59 47.70 -16.12
C LYS A 246 -25.30 47.02 -14.78
N GLU A 247 -25.07 45.71 -14.76
CA GLU A 247 -24.91 44.97 -13.49
C GLU A 247 -23.44 44.89 -13.02
N GLU A 248 -22.46 44.91 -13.94
CA GLU A 248 -21.02 44.88 -13.61
C GLU A 248 -20.53 46.14 -12.84
N ALA A 249 -21.24 47.26 -12.96
CA ALA A 249 -20.91 48.49 -12.24
C ALA A 249 -21.36 48.48 -10.76
N SER A 250 -22.33 47.62 -10.40
CA SER A 250 -22.90 47.55 -9.05
C SER A 250 -22.07 46.66 -8.11
N GLN A 251 -21.57 45.53 -8.61
CA GLN A 251 -20.87 44.55 -7.77
C GLN A 251 -19.44 45.00 -7.36
N LYS A 252 -18.77 45.85 -8.15
CA LYS A 252 -17.42 46.36 -7.83
C LYS A 252 -17.39 47.38 -6.66
N ALA A 253 -18.53 47.87 -6.17
CA ALA A 253 -18.60 48.83 -5.07
C ALA A 253 -18.67 48.18 -3.67
N SER A 254 -19.22 46.97 -3.53
CA SER A 254 -19.43 46.31 -2.23
C SER A 254 -18.18 45.62 -1.66
N LEU A 255 -17.18 45.30 -2.49
CA LEU A 255 -16.00 44.50 -2.11
C LEU A 255 -14.87 45.27 -1.40
N LYS A 256 -14.99 46.58 -1.18
CA LYS A 256 -13.98 47.39 -0.47
C LYS A 256 -14.36 47.85 0.96
N ALA A 257 -15.51 47.42 1.48
CA ALA A 257 -16.02 47.88 2.78
C ALA A 257 -15.92 46.85 3.93
N HIS A 258 -15.49 45.61 3.68
CA HIS A 258 -15.55 44.52 4.69
C HIS A 258 -14.20 44.08 5.31
N ALA A 259 -13.06 44.43 4.71
CA ALA A 259 -11.73 44.03 5.22
C ALA A 259 -11.30 44.75 6.52
N GLY A 260 -11.85 45.93 6.80
CA GLY A 260 -11.38 46.81 7.88
C GLY A 260 -12.03 46.65 9.26
N ARG A 261 -12.84 45.61 9.51
CA ARG A 261 -13.66 45.55 10.75
C ARG A 261 -13.84 44.17 11.41
N ARG A 262 -12.96 43.19 11.14
CA ARG A 262 -13.03 41.83 11.72
C ARG A 262 -11.95 41.42 12.74
N MET A 263 -10.91 42.22 12.98
CA MET A 263 -9.93 41.97 14.06
C MET A 263 -10.42 42.42 15.46
N ALA A 264 -11.72 42.39 15.73
CA ALA A 264 -12.30 42.88 16.98
C ALA A 264 -13.55 42.10 17.44
N GLN A 265 -13.54 40.75 17.30
CA GLN A 265 -14.53 39.88 17.92
C GLN A 265 -13.91 38.70 18.68
N LYS A 266 -13.54 38.99 19.93
CA LYS A 266 -13.60 38.08 21.10
C LYS A 266 -12.98 36.66 20.95
N TRP A 267 -11.66 36.56 21.08
CA TRP A 267 -11.10 35.48 21.90
C TRP A 267 -11.22 35.84 23.39
N PRO A 268 -11.80 34.98 24.24
CA PRO A 268 -12.06 35.33 25.64
C PRO A 268 -10.80 35.25 26.51
N TYR A 269 -10.36 36.39 27.03
CA TYR A 269 -9.44 36.56 28.18
C TYR A 269 -8.23 35.60 28.24
N TYR A 270 -7.14 35.98 27.57
CA TYR A 270 -5.82 35.43 27.92
C TYR A 270 -5.45 35.89 29.33
N ARG A 271 -5.20 34.94 30.24
CA ARG A 271 -4.61 35.23 31.55
C ARG A 271 -3.11 35.43 31.32
N THR A 272 -2.61 36.65 31.53
CA THR A 272 -1.19 36.99 31.44
C THR A 272 -0.36 36.01 32.28
N GLU A 273 0.58 35.28 31.66
CA GLU A 273 1.44 34.34 32.40
C GLU A 273 2.61 35.04 33.09
N GLY A 274 3.04 36.19 32.57
CA GLY A 274 4.02 37.06 33.22
C GLY A 274 4.35 38.30 32.39
N ASN A 275 5.16 39.18 33.00
CA ASN A 275 5.57 40.46 32.42
C ASN A 275 7.10 40.57 32.41
N PHE A 276 7.64 41.25 31.40
CA PHE A 276 9.06 41.61 31.31
C PHE A 276 9.21 43.10 31.07
N THR A 277 10.27 43.69 31.61
CA THR A 277 10.71 45.04 31.23
C THR A 277 11.95 44.91 30.37
N LEU A 278 11.92 45.45 29.15
CA LEU A 278 13.08 45.50 28.26
C LEU A 278 13.35 46.93 27.80
N ASN A 279 14.61 47.34 27.77
CA ASN A 279 15.00 48.59 27.12
C ASN A 279 14.93 48.40 25.61
N VAL A 280 14.06 49.19 24.96
CA VAL A 280 13.79 49.14 23.53
C VAL A 280 14.11 50.48 22.85
N HIS A 281 14.50 50.40 21.58
CA HIS A 281 14.75 51.56 20.73
C HIS A 281 13.59 51.73 19.76
N GLU A 282 13.24 52.97 19.39
CA GLU A 282 12.11 53.26 18.50
C GLU A 282 12.21 52.55 17.14
N ASP A 283 13.41 52.48 16.59
CA ASP A 283 13.69 51.84 15.30
C ASP A 283 13.83 50.30 15.37
N MET A 284 13.80 49.71 16.57
CA MET A 284 13.80 48.25 16.75
C MET A 284 12.55 47.67 16.09
N LYS A 285 12.67 46.54 15.40
CA LYS A 285 11.50 45.84 14.84
C LYS A 285 10.94 44.84 15.84
N GLY A 286 9.62 44.61 15.80
CA GLY A 286 8.96 43.64 16.70
C GLY A 286 9.63 42.25 16.70
N LYS A 287 10.15 41.79 15.56
CA LYS A 287 10.89 40.52 15.44
C LYS A 287 12.20 40.48 16.22
N GLU A 288 12.89 41.62 16.31
CA GLU A 288 14.14 41.73 17.09
C GLU A 288 13.82 41.71 18.59
N LEU A 289 12.71 42.35 18.98
CA LEU A 289 12.17 42.30 20.33
C LEU A 289 11.74 40.88 20.72
N LEU A 290 10.97 40.21 19.86
CA LEU A 290 10.51 38.83 20.05
C LEU A 290 11.69 37.85 20.19
N ASN A 291 12.72 37.96 19.36
CA ASN A 291 13.93 37.14 19.50
C ASN A 291 14.65 37.38 20.85
N ARG A 292 14.84 38.64 21.27
CA ARG A 292 15.47 38.99 22.56
C ARG A 292 14.69 38.49 23.78
N VAL A 293 13.37 38.37 23.67
CA VAL A 293 12.50 37.86 24.76
C VAL A 293 12.42 36.33 24.75
N ARG A 294 12.43 35.69 23.57
CA ARG A 294 12.34 34.23 23.43
C ARG A 294 13.48 33.46 24.10
N ASP A 295 14.70 33.95 24.04
CA ASP A 295 15.86 33.32 24.70
C ASP A 295 15.71 33.24 26.25
N ARG A 296 14.72 33.96 26.80
CA ARG A 296 14.41 34.04 28.23
C ARG A 296 13.12 33.32 28.62
N LEU A 297 12.39 32.78 27.64
CA LEU A 297 11.09 32.14 27.83
C LEU A 297 11.19 30.61 27.71
N PRO A 298 10.50 29.84 28.57
CA PRO A 298 10.44 28.40 28.41
C PRO A 298 9.65 28.04 27.14
N VAL A 299 10.29 27.33 26.23
CA VAL A 299 9.64 26.74 25.05
C VAL A 299 8.72 25.62 25.54
N LYS A 300 7.41 25.75 25.31
CA LYS A 300 6.41 24.71 25.58
C LYS A 300 6.04 24.02 24.25
N PRO A 301 6.03 22.67 24.15
CA PRO A 301 5.52 21.97 22.97
C PRO A 301 4.06 22.37 22.65
N LYS A 302 3.64 22.26 21.38
CA LYS A 302 2.32 22.68 20.86
C LYS A 302 2.00 24.18 20.98
N LEU A 303 2.88 25.00 21.54
CA LEU A 303 2.55 26.37 21.94
C LEU A 303 3.56 27.41 21.43
N MET A 304 3.06 28.39 20.67
CA MET A 304 3.78 29.60 20.31
C MET A 304 3.61 30.69 21.39
N VAL A 305 4.58 31.60 21.49
CA VAL A 305 4.53 32.76 22.39
C VAL A 305 3.96 33.96 21.64
N VAL A 306 3.02 34.68 22.27
CA VAL A 306 2.55 35.99 21.80
C VAL A 306 2.86 37.05 22.86
N LEU A 307 3.38 38.20 22.42
CA LEU A 307 3.70 39.35 23.26
C LEU A 307 2.68 40.48 23.08
N TRP A 308 2.35 41.14 24.18
CA TRP A 308 1.38 42.23 24.30
C TRP A 308 1.98 43.42 25.03
N THR A 309 1.55 44.63 24.68
CA THR A 309 1.94 45.88 25.35
C THR A 309 0.97 46.22 26.50
N GLU A 310 1.28 47.27 27.28
CA GLU A 310 0.35 47.83 28.28
C GLU A 310 -0.98 48.36 27.69
N SER A 311 -1.07 48.49 26.37
CA SER A 311 -2.25 48.95 25.62
C SER A 311 -3.03 47.81 24.93
N ASP A 312 -2.78 46.55 25.31
CA ASP A 312 -3.32 45.33 24.69
C ASP A 312 -3.03 45.19 23.17
N LEU A 313 -2.09 45.97 22.61
CA LEU A 313 -1.62 45.75 21.24
C LEU A 313 -0.69 44.52 21.19
N GLN A 314 -0.97 43.63 20.25
CA GLN A 314 -0.04 42.56 19.87
C GLN A 314 1.20 43.18 19.23
N VAL A 315 2.39 42.75 19.66
CA VAL A 315 3.64 43.17 19.01
C VAL A 315 3.75 42.51 17.64
N ILE A 316 3.72 43.31 16.57
CA ILE A 316 3.82 42.87 15.18
C ILE A 316 5.30 42.77 14.79
N GLY A 317 5.75 41.60 14.32
CA GLY A 317 7.17 41.34 14.05
C GLY A 317 7.84 42.30 13.05
N ASN A 318 7.08 42.84 12.10
CA ASN A 318 7.62 43.46 10.89
C ASN A 318 7.76 45.00 10.99
N GLN A 319 6.92 45.62 11.82
CA GLN A 319 6.91 47.06 12.09
C GLN A 319 7.99 47.43 13.11
N THR A 320 8.49 48.66 13.03
CA THR A 320 9.25 49.28 14.11
C THR A 320 8.36 49.50 15.34
N LEU A 321 8.95 49.59 16.52
CA LEU A 321 8.21 49.87 17.74
C LEU A 321 7.56 51.27 17.67
N LYS A 322 8.22 52.23 17.02
CA LYS A 322 7.68 53.56 16.70
C LYS A 322 6.40 53.51 15.85
N GLU A 323 6.36 52.69 14.81
CA GLU A 323 5.16 52.47 13.98
C GLU A 323 4.01 51.81 14.77
N GLN A 324 4.35 51.06 15.81
CA GLN A 324 3.40 50.44 16.75
C GLN A 324 3.00 51.35 17.93
N GLY A 325 3.42 52.62 17.92
CA GLY A 325 3.10 53.60 18.98
C GLY A 325 3.93 53.45 20.26
N LEU A 326 5.01 52.66 20.25
CA LEU A 326 5.92 52.44 21.37
C LEU A 326 7.15 53.34 21.26
N GLY A 327 7.29 54.29 22.19
CA GLY A 327 8.43 55.21 22.27
C GLY A 327 9.70 54.59 22.87
N ALA A 328 10.83 55.30 22.76
CA ALA A 328 12.11 54.83 23.27
C ALA A 328 12.13 54.80 24.81
N GLY A 329 12.48 53.64 25.39
CA GLY A 329 12.51 53.49 26.85
C GLY A 329 12.40 52.06 27.34
N ALA A 330 12.01 51.91 28.60
CA ALA A 330 11.75 50.62 29.23
C ALA A 330 10.30 50.19 28.96
N ALA A 331 10.09 49.31 27.97
CA ALA A 331 8.75 48.79 27.66
C ALA A 331 8.41 47.63 28.59
N GLN A 332 7.22 47.67 29.21
CA GLN A 332 6.60 46.47 29.78
C GLN A 332 5.92 45.65 28.68
N LEU A 333 6.23 44.36 28.67
CA LEU A 333 5.70 43.38 27.74
C LEU A 333 5.06 42.24 28.54
N SER A 334 3.78 42.01 28.32
CA SER A 334 3.06 40.84 28.81
C SER A 334 3.20 39.69 27.81
N TYR A 335 3.20 38.44 28.27
CA TYR A 335 3.20 37.28 27.36
C TYR A 335 2.13 36.24 27.68
N SER A 336 1.73 35.51 26.63
CA SER A 336 0.78 34.41 26.69
C SER A 336 1.18 33.32 25.70
N TYR A 337 0.87 32.06 26.01
CA TYR A 337 0.99 30.96 25.05
C TYR A 337 -0.30 30.77 24.25
N ARG A 338 -0.18 30.43 22.97
CA ARG A 338 -1.27 30.03 22.08
C ARG A 338 -0.93 28.72 21.37
N PRO A 339 -1.92 27.89 20.94
CA PRO A 339 -1.67 26.81 20.01
C PRO A 339 -0.86 27.30 18.80
N ALA A 340 0.14 26.53 18.41
CA ALA A 340 0.97 26.85 17.26
C ALA A 340 0.18 26.65 15.95
N ASP A 341 0.43 27.53 14.98
CA ASP A 341 -0.33 27.55 13.74
C ASP A 341 0.36 26.72 12.65
N LEU A 342 -0.08 25.46 12.51
CA LEU A 342 0.49 24.53 11.53
C LEU A 342 0.31 24.99 10.08
N TRP A 343 -0.70 25.81 9.78
CA TRP A 343 -0.94 26.33 8.43
C TRP A 343 0.08 27.39 8.05
N HIS A 344 0.25 28.41 8.90
CA HIS A 344 1.27 29.42 8.71
C HIS A 344 2.69 28.83 8.80
N ALA A 345 2.90 27.81 9.64
CA ALA A 345 4.15 27.07 9.67
C ALA A 345 4.44 26.40 8.31
N PHE A 346 3.46 25.71 7.72
CA PHE A 346 3.58 25.09 6.39
C PHE A 346 3.92 26.12 5.30
N LYS A 347 3.21 27.26 5.25
CA LYS A 347 3.48 28.36 4.29
C LYS A 347 4.94 28.84 4.35
N ILE A 348 5.48 29.02 5.55
CA ILE A 348 6.90 29.39 5.75
C ILE A 348 7.84 28.27 5.26
N LEU A 349 7.51 27.01 5.51
CA LEU A 349 8.31 25.85 5.10
C LEU A 349 8.30 25.62 3.57
N GLU A 350 7.24 26.06 2.87
CA GLU A 350 7.12 26.05 1.40
C GLU A 350 7.89 27.19 0.73
N GLY A 351 8.26 28.23 1.48
CA GLY A 351 8.98 29.41 0.97
C GLY A 351 8.06 30.51 0.43
N GLU A 352 6.75 30.43 0.69
CA GLU A 352 5.82 31.54 0.45
C GLU A 352 6.06 32.65 1.48
N VAL A 353 7.00 33.54 1.17
CA VAL A 353 7.18 34.81 1.90
C VAL A 353 6.15 35.81 1.37
N GLU A 354 4.88 35.60 1.72
CA GLU A 354 3.95 36.72 1.71
C GLU A 354 4.50 37.80 2.63
N ARG A 355 4.59 39.02 2.09
CA ARG A 355 4.87 40.19 2.90
C ARG A 355 3.67 40.32 3.83
N GLU A 356 3.91 40.49 5.13
CA GLU A 356 2.89 40.62 6.18
C GLU A 356 2.39 39.28 6.80
N MET A 357 3.23 38.61 7.60
CA MET A 357 3.01 38.34 9.05
C MET A 357 4.11 37.42 9.65
N ASP A 358 3.93 36.92 10.89
CA ASP A 358 5.00 36.54 11.81
C ASP A 358 5.80 35.27 11.46
N HIS A 359 7.13 35.38 11.44
CA HIS A 359 8.09 34.25 11.43
C HIS A 359 8.00 33.33 12.68
N HIS A 360 7.07 33.61 13.60
CA HIS A 360 6.87 32.88 14.86
C HIS A 360 5.88 31.72 14.74
N ALA A 361 5.21 31.54 13.59
CA ALA A 361 4.31 30.41 13.35
C ALA A 361 5.02 29.03 13.40
N LEU A 362 6.34 28.98 13.16
CA LEU A 362 7.13 27.75 13.30
C LEU A 362 7.32 27.28 14.76
N ASP A 363 7.00 28.13 15.76
CA ASP A 363 7.26 27.80 17.16
C ASP A 363 6.30 26.74 17.70
N GLY A 364 6.84 25.58 18.07
CA GLY A 364 6.09 24.45 18.59
C GLY A 364 5.95 23.29 17.60
N VAL A 365 6.36 23.47 16.34
CA VAL A 365 6.53 22.37 15.37
C VAL A 365 7.67 21.45 15.83
N VAL A 366 7.41 20.14 15.90
CA VAL A 366 8.37 19.13 16.41
C VAL A 366 8.85 18.19 15.30
N HIS A 367 8.00 17.85 14.35
CA HIS A 367 8.33 16.96 13.23
C HIS A 367 8.04 17.65 11.90
N VAL A 368 8.98 17.53 10.95
CA VAL A 368 8.79 17.93 9.56
C VAL A 368 9.29 16.81 8.64
N HIS A 369 8.38 16.33 7.79
CA HIS A 369 8.71 15.48 6.63
C HIS A 369 8.58 16.35 5.39
N TYR A 370 9.66 16.52 4.61
CA TYR A 370 9.65 17.25 3.34
C TYR A 370 9.44 16.32 2.16
N GLY A 371 8.55 16.69 1.22
CA GLY A 371 8.33 15.94 -0.02
C GLY A 371 9.34 16.26 -1.13
N LYS A 372 8.87 16.32 -2.37
CA LYS A 372 9.67 16.51 -3.60
C LYS A 372 10.30 17.91 -3.78
N HIS A 373 10.07 18.85 -2.86
CA HIS A 373 10.38 20.26 -3.05
C HIS A 373 11.72 20.68 -2.42
N LEU A 374 12.43 21.56 -3.12
CA LEU A 374 13.73 22.11 -2.72
C LEU A 374 13.63 22.92 -1.42
N ILE A 375 14.46 22.60 -0.43
CA ILE A 375 14.80 23.54 0.64
C ILE A 375 15.69 24.65 0.05
N LYS A 376 15.06 25.68 -0.53
CA LYS A 376 15.72 26.93 -0.91
C LYS A 376 15.32 28.02 0.08
N HIS A 377 16.28 28.46 0.90
CA HIS A 377 16.16 29.58 1.84
C HIS A 377 15.17 29.41 3.01
N VAL A 378 14.78 28.19 3.36
CA VAL A 378 13.93 27.95 4.54
C VAL A 378 14.75 27.95 5.82
N THR A 379 14.30 28.71 6.82
CA THR A 379 14.82 28.61 8.20
C THR A 379 14.02 27.53 8.93
N LEU A 380 14.67 26.43 9.32
CA LEU A 380 14.00 25.32 10.02
C LEU A 380 13.55 25.73 11.45
N PRO A 381 12.46 25.15 11.99
CA PRO A 381 12.03 25.43 13.36
C PRO A 381 13.11 25.07 14.38
N VAL A 382 13.44 25.97 15.32
CA VAL A 382 14.38 25.65 16.41
C VAL A 382 13.83 24.62 17.40
N THR A 383 12.54 24.29 17.31
CA THR A 383 11.84 23.26 18.07
C THR A 383 11.80 21.90 17.38
N LEU A 384 12.32 21.78 16.16
CA LEU A 384 12.33 20.56 15.38
C LEU A 384 13.21 19.48 16.03
N GLU A 385 12.61 18.33 16.34
CA GLU A 385 13.29 17.16 16.91
C GLU A 385 13.53 16.08 15.83
N THR A 386 12.65 15.99 14.82
CA THR A 386 12.81 15.05 13.70
C THR A 386 12.66 15.73 12.35
N LEU A 387 13.67 15.56 11.48
CA LEU A 387 13.66 15.99 10.07
C LEU A 387 13.80 14.77 9.17
N LYS A 388 12.82 14.56 8.30
CA LYS A 388 12.90 13.56 7.23
C LYS A 388 12.79 14.21 5.86
N PHE A 389 13.73 13.91 4.98
CA PHE A 389 13.63 14.19 3.55
C PHE A 389 12.91 13.04 2.84
N GLY A 390 12.00 13.37 1.94
CA GLY A 390 11.23 12.42 1.15
C GLY A 390 12.04 11.84 0.00
N ASP A 391 11.58 10.70 -0.52
CA ASP A 391 12.37 9.81 -1.38
C ASP A 391 13.12 10.51 -2.52
N ASN A 392 12.47 11.45 -3.22
CA ASN A 392 13.05 12.13 -4.38
C ASN A 392 13.96 13.34 -4.03
N PHE A 393 14.46 13.47 -2.81
CA PHE A 393 15.37 14.55 -2.44
C PHE A 393 16.83 14.23 -2.82
N TYR A 394 17.31 14.79 -3.93
CA TYR A 394 18.66 14.56 -4.48
C TYR A 394 19.59 15.80 -4.43
N HIS A 395 19.19 16.87 -3.72
CA HIS A 395 19.91 18.14 -3.73
C HIS A 395 20.94 18.25 -2.59
N GLY A 396 22.02 19.00 -2.82
CA GLY A 396 23.03 19.30 -1.82
C GLY A 396 22.47 20.05 -0.60
N VAL A 397 23.07 19.81 0.57
CA VAL A 397 22.65 20.39 1.85
C VAL A 397 23.68 21.38 2.44
N ASP A 398 24.62 21.85 1.62
CA ASP A 398 25.67 22.83 1.96
C ASP A 398 25.13 24.14 2.55
N ARG A 399 23.85 24.46 2.32
CA ARG A 399 23.18 25.68 2.80
C ARG A 399 22.09 25.44 3.83
N VAL A 400 21.92 24.21 4.31
CA VAL A 400 20.89 23.86 5.29
C VAL A 400 21.42 24.07 6.71
N VAL A 401 20.84 25.03 7.43
CA VAL A 401 21.14 25.24 8.85
C VAL A 401 20.23 24.34 9.68
N LEU A 402 20.80 23.26 10.23
CA LEU A 402 20.06 22.31 11.07
C LEU A 402 19.78 22.89 12.47
N PRO A 403 18.58 22.72 13.03
CA PRO A 403 18.22 23.27 14.33
C PRO A 403 18.88 22.50 15.47
N SER A 404 19.27 23.21 16.53
CA SER A 404 20.09 22.65 17.62
C SER A 404 19.40 21.58 18.48
N LYS A 405 18.06 21.48 18.40
CA LYS A 405 17.25 20.46 19.11
C LYS A 405 17.03 19.18 18.32
N LEU A 406 17.50 19.10 17.07
CA LEU A 406 17.28 17.93 16.21
C LEU A 406 17.89 16.67 16.83
N LEU A 407 17.05 15.65 17.02
CA LEU A 407 17.40 14.32 17.54
C LEU A 407 17.47 13.27 16.44
N SER A 408 16.71 13.42 15.35
CA SER A 408 16.69 12.49 14.23
C SER A 408 16.75 13.19 12.88
N LEU A 409 17.63 12.70 11.99
CA LEU A 409 17.81 13.15 10.61
C LEU A 409 17.77 11.94 9.66
N SER A 410 16.85 11.94 8.71
CA SER A 410 16.66 10.87 7.72
C SER A 410 16.66 11.45 6.31
N PHE A 411 17.54 10.97 5.43
CA PHE A 411 17.65 11.39 4.04
C PHE A 411 16.76 10.55 3.11
N GLY A 412 16.24 11.18 2.06
CA GLY A 412 15.39 10.55 1.06
C GLY A 412 16.15 9.54 0.21
N ARG A 413 15.44 8.52 -0.28
CA ARG A 413 15.93 7.45 -1.18
C ARG A 413 17.02 7.89 -2.18
N ASP A 414 16.77 8.96 -2.94
CA ASP A 414 17.58 9.40 -4.07
C ASP A 414 18.72 10.36 -3.67
N PHE A 415 18.96 10.55 -2.36
CA PHE A 415 20.01 11.43 -1.84
C PHE A 415 21.41 10.80 -1.97
N ASP A 416 22.22 11.27 -2.92
CA ASP A 416 23.63 10.91 -3.07
C ASP A 416 24.51 12.16 -3.21
N GLN A 417 24.43 13.08 -2.24
CA GLN A 417 25.25 14.30 -2.22
C GLN A 417 26.14 14.31 -0.98
N SER A 418 27.34 14.86 -1.10
CA SER A 418 28.25 14.99 0.05
C SER A 418 27.61 15.86 1.14
N ILE A 419 27.80 15.45 2.39
CA ILE A 419 27.44 16.23 3.58
C ILE A 419 28.67 16.87 4.25
N GLU A 420 29.81 16.91 3.56
CA GLU A 420 30.98 17.69 3.96
C GLU A 420 30.58 19.15 4.21
N GLY A 421 31.03 19.72 5.34
CA GLY A 421 30.66 21.07 5.77
C GLY A 421 29.27 21.21 6.42
N LEU A 422 28.41 20.18 6.41
CA LEU A 422 27.14 20.20 7.14
C LEU A 422 27.37 20.13 8.65
N VAL A 423 26.97 21.17 9.38
CA VAL A 423 27.09 21.20 10.85
C VAL A 423 25.97 20.38 11.49
N LEU A 424 26.27 19.13 11.84
CA LEU A 424 25.35 18.24 12.52
C LEU A 424 25.07 18.69 13.98
N PRO A 425 23.81 18.74 14.43
CA PRO A 425 23.47 19.16 15.79
C PRO A 425 24.07 18.26 16.89
N LYS A 426 24.59 18.89 17.95
CA LYS A 426 25.24 18.19 19.10
C LYS A 426 24.32 17.29 19.94
N GLY A 427 23.02 17.30 19.66
CA GLY A 427 22.01 16.44 20.30
C GLY A 427 21.48 15.33 19.39
N LEU A 428 21.94 15.25 18.14
CA LEU A 428 21.47 14.27 17.16
C LEU A 428 21.79 12.85 17.62
N ARG A 429 20.78 11.99 17.67
CA ARG A 429 20.84 10.58 18.09
C ARG A 429 20.72 9.61 16.93
N HIS A 430 19.96 9.96 15.89
CA HIS A 430 19.69 9.07 14.76
C HIS A 430 20.05 9.76 13.44
N LEU A 431 20.87 9.09 12.63
CA LEU A 431 21.22 9.50 11.27
C LEU A 431 20.96 8.33 10.31
N GLU A 432 20.07 8.53 9.34
CA GLU A 432 19.69 7.55 8.33
C GLU A 432 19.94 8.14 6.94
N PHE A 433 20.67 7.41 6.09
CA PHE A 433 20.91 7.77 4.70
C PHE A 433 19.97 7.05 3.73
N GLY A 434 19.64 7.74 2.65
CA GLY A 434 18.84 7.22 1.56
C GLY A 434 19.48 6.05 0.82
N ARG A 435 18.65 5.32 0.09
CA ARG A 435 19.00 4.13 -0.70
C ARG A 435 20.20 4.34 -1.63
N GLU A 436 20.30 5.46 -2.33
CA GLU A 436 21.33 5.68 -3.34
C GLU A 436 22.61 6.34 -2.77
N PHE A 437 22.65 6.68 -1.47
CA PHE A 437 23.78 7.39 -0.85
C PHE A 437 25.08 6.56 -0.84
N ASN A 438 26.14 7.09 -1.45
CA ASN A 438 27.45 6.43 -1.51
C ASN A 438 28.63 7.42 -1.42
N GLN A 439 28.50 8.47 -0.60
CA GLN A 439 29.56 9.47 -0.37
C GLN A 439 30.42 9.15 0.86
N SER A 440 31.66 9.66 0.89
CA SER A 440 32.55 9.51 2.06
C SER A 440 32.05 10.31 3.28
N LEU A 441 32.40 9.82 4.47
CA LEU A 441 32.18 10.51 5.76
C LEU A 441 33.49 10.88 6.47
N GLU A 442 34.64 10.78 5.81
CA GLU A 442 35.97 11.02 6.40
C GLU A 442 36.09 12.42 7.03
N ASP A 443 35.71 13.46 6.27
CA ASP A 443 35.72 14.86 6.73
C ASP A 443 34.40 15.30 7.42
N VAL A 444 33.57 14.36 7.86
CA VAL A 444 32.26 14.66 8.48
C VAL A 444 32.33 14.53 10.00
N ALA A 445 32.11 15.65 10.69
CA ALA A 445 32.09 15.71 12.15
C ALA A 445 30.81 15.09 12.74
N LEU A 446 30.80 13.77 12.91
CA LEU A 446 29.70 13.04 13.56
C LEU A 446 29.55 13.47 15.04
N PRO A 447 28.32 13.78 15.51
CA PRO A 447 28.12 14.28 16.87
C PRO A 447 28.27 13.16 17.91
N SER A 448 28.88 13.50 19.06
CA SER A 448 29.12 12.56 20.17
C SER A 448 27.87 12.05 20.88
N SER A 449 26.68 12.49 20.47
CA SER A 449 25.36 12.02 20.91
C SER A 449 24.76 10.92 20.02
N LEU A 450 25.38 10.60 18.88
CA LEU A 450 24.79 9.72 17.86
C LEU A 450 24.71 8.27 18.36
N GLU A 451 23.48 7.76 18.50
CA GLU A 451 23.17 6.40 18.96
C GLU A 451 22.93 5.42 17.79
N SER A 452 22.51 5.91 16.61
CA SER A 452 22.21 5.09 15.43
C SER A 452 22.71 5.72 14.14
N LEU A 453 23.42 4.93 13.33
CA LEU A 453 23.87 5.26 11.99
C LEU A 453 23.41 4.16 11.02
N ILE A 454 22.58 4.53 10.04
CA ILE A 454 21.98 3.60 9.07
C ILE A 454 22.32 4.10 7.66
N PHE A 455 22.90 3.22 6.85
CA PHE A 455 23.17 3.46 5.43
C PHE A 455 22.16 2.75 4.53
N GLY A 456 21.79 3.39 3.42
CA GLY A 456 20.95 2.80 2.39
C GLY A 456 21.68 1.80 1.49
N ASP A 457 20.94 1.24 0.53
CA ASP A 457 21.37 0.08 -0.26
C ASP A 457 22.68 0.26 -1.03
N GLY A 458 22.91 1.42 -1.65
CA GLY A 458 24.06 1.68 -2.53
C GLY A 458 25.36 2.05 -1.81
N TYR A 459 25.34 2.18 -0.48
CA TYR A 459 26.53 2.60 0.27
C TYR A 459 27.62 1.54 0.26
N ASN A 460 28.76 1.85 -0.36
CA ASN A 460 29.91 0.96 -0.49
C ASN A 460 31.24 1.71 -0.38
N THR A 461 31.29 2.74 0.47
CA THR A 461 32.51 3.51 0.81
C THR A 461 33.10 3.03 2.13
N SER A 462 34.43 3.12 2.32
CA SER A 462 35.10 2.61 3.53
C SER A 462 34.85 3.53 4.74
N LEU A 463 34.81 2.93 5.93
CA LEU A 463 34.78 3.64 7.22
C LEU A 463 36.14 3.73 7.91
N ASP A 464 37.24 3.25 7.31
CA ASP A 464 38.54 3.11 7.98
C ASP A 464 39.11 4.42 8.56
N GLN A 465 38.75 5.57 7.99
CA GLN A 465 39.14 6.91 8.48
C GLN A 465 37.98 7.71 9.11
N VAL A 466 36.80 7.11 9.25
CA VAL A 466 35.61 7.81 9.77
C VAL A 466 35.57 7.76 11.30
N PRO A 467 35.58 8.90 12.02
CA PRO A 467 35.59 8.91 13.48
C PRO A 467 34.21 8.57 14.06
N LEU A 468 33.92 7.27 14.20
CA LEU A 468 32.66 6.80 14.78
C LEU A 468 32.53 7.20 16.28
N PRO A 469 31.40 7.81 16.70
CA PRO A 469 31.25 8.30 18.06
C PRO A 469 31.04 7.16 19.08
N SER A 470 31.60 7.32 20.28
CA SER A 470 31.55 6.32 21.36
C SER A 470 30.18 6.17 22.06
N SER A 471 29.14 6.77 21.49
CA SER A 471 27.73 6.64 21.89
C SER A 471 26.94 5.72 20.96
N LEU A 472 27.51 5.34 19.81
CA LEU A 472 26.84 4.59 18.77
C LEU A 472 26.48 3.18 19.26
N ARG A 473 25.19 2.85 19.19
CA ARG A 473 24.62 1.54 19.53
C ARG A 473 24.26 0.73 18.30
N THR A 474 23.79 1.36 17.23
CA THR A 474 23.36 0.68 16.01
C THR A 474 24.18 1.18 14.81
N LEU A 475 24.78 0.24 14.09
CA LEU A 475 25.42 0.46 12.79
C LEU A 475 24.83 -0.53 11.78
N ALA A 476 24.13 0.00 10.77
CA ALA A 476 23.50 -0.83 9.75
C ALA A 476 23.91 -0.37 8.34
N PHE A 477 24.24 -1.35 7.50
CA PHE A 477 24.59 -1.15 6.10
C PHE A 477 23.50 -1.75 5.19
N GLY A 478 23.19 -1.05 4.10
CA GLY A 478 22.34 -1.55 3.03
C GLY A 478 23.06 -2.55 2.11
N ASN A 479 22.35 -2.99 1.06
CA ASN A 479 22.70 -4.17 0.27
C ASN A 479 24.13 -4.23 -0.29
N ASP A 480 24.69 -3.14 -0.80
CA ASP A 480 25.91 -3.15 -1.62
C ASP A 480 27.22 -3.01 -0.84
N PHE A 481 27.17 -2.72 0.46
CA PHE A 481 28.35 -2.56 1.30
C PHE A 481 29.22 -3.82 1.32
N ASN A 482 30.45 -3.70 0.81
CA ASN A 482 31.43 -4.79 0.74
C ASN A 482 32.87 -4.28 0.92
N GLN A 483 33.06 -3.18 1.65
CA GLN A 483 34.39 -2.72 2.05
C GLN A 483 34.92 -3.49 3.27
N PRO A 484 36.25 -3.60 3.45
CA PRO A 484 36.81 -4.10 4.69
C PRO A 484 36.27 -3.31 5.89
N LEU A 485 36.06 -4.01 7.01
CA LEU A 485 35.65 -3.39 8.26
C LEU A 485 36.63 -3.88 9.33
N ASP A 486 37.67 -3.10 9.62
CA ASP A 486 38.50 -3.38 10.78
C ASP A 486 37.67 -3.13 12.03
N ALA A 487 37.45 -4.18 12.83
CA ALA A 487 36.68 -4.09 14.05
C ALA A 487 37.34 -3.17 15.10
N SER A 488 38.61 -2.78 14.93
CA SER A 488 39.23 -1.71 15.74
C SER A 488 38.58 -0.33 15.55
N THR A 489 37.90 -0.09 14.42
CA THR A 489 37.18 1.16 14.12
C THR A 489 35.80 1.22 14.81
N LEU A 490 35.28 0.09 15.27
CA LEU A 490 33.94 0.00 15.85
C LEU A 490 33.93 0.50 17.31
N PRO A 491 33.01 1.39 17.68
CA PRO A 491 32.97 1.93 19.04
C PRO A 491 32.55 0.87 20.05
N GLY A 492 33.18 0.89 21.24
CA GLY A 492 32.93 -0.06 22.32
C GLY A 492 31.52 -0.04 22.95
N SER A 493 30.64 0.84 22.44
CA SER A 493 29.22 0.97 22.80
C SER A 493 28.27 0.19 21.87
N LEU A 494 28.77 -0.34 20.75
CA LEU A 494 27.94 -0.89 19.67
C LEU A 494 27.18 -2.15 20.13
N GLU A 495 25.85 -2.11 20.05
CA GLU A 495 24.93 -3.18 20.43
C GLU A 495 24.40 -3.97 19.21
N GLU A 496 24.25 -3.31 18.06
CA GLU A 496 23.74 -3.92 16.82
C GLU A 496 24.63 -3.60 15.62
N LEU A 497 25.07 -4.66 14.92
CA LEU A 497 25.81 -4.58 13.66
C LEU A 497 25.07 -5.38 12.58
N MET A 498 24.62 -4.68 11.54
CA MET A 498 23.93 -5.27 10.39
C MET A 498 24.75 -5.01 9.13
N LEU A 499 25.35 -6.07 8.59
CA LEU A 499 26.20 -6.02 7.41
C LEU A 499 25.37 -6.19 6.12
N GLY A 500 25.75 -5.43 5.10
CA GLY A 500 25.08 -5.40 3.80
C GLY A 500 25.05 -6.75 3.09
N GLN A 501 24.07 -6.96 2.20
CA GLN A 501 23.88 -8.25 1.51
C GLN A 501 25.13 -8.74 0.77
N ASN A 502 25.87 -7.83 0.13
CA ASN A 502 27.08 -8.10 -0.64
C ASN A 502 28.34 -8.21 0.22
N PHE A 503 28.27 -7.94 1.53
CA PHE A 503 29.43 -8.00 2.42
C PHE A 503 30.01 -9.41 2.46
N ASN A 504 31.22 -9.56 1.93
CA ASN A 504 31.96 -10.82 1.89
C ASN A 504 33.46 -10.60 2.18
N GLN A 505 33.78 -9.58 2.99
CA GLN A 505 35.12 -9.33 3.49
C GLN A 505 35.40 -10.09 4.78
N ARG A 506 36.69 -10.30 5.11
CA ARG A 506 37.07 -10.99 6.34
C ARG A 506 36.84 -10.09 7.54
N LEU A 507 36.11 -10.58 8.53
CA LEU A 507 35.86 -9.88 9.80
C LEU A 507 36.59 -10.58 10.94
N ASN A 508 37.42 -9.84 11.67
CA ASN A 508 38.11 -10.37 12.85
C ASN A 508 37.17 -10.36 14.07
N ILE A 509 36.44 -11.47 14.30
CA ILE A 509 35.40 -11.50 15.34
C ILE A 509 35.95 -11.30 16.78
N ASN A 510 37.23 -11.61 17.02
CA ASN A 510 37.90 -11.40 18.31
C ASN A 510 38.15 -9.91 18.64
N SER A 511 37.97 -9.02 17.66
CA SER A 511 38.13 -7.57 17.81
C SER A 511 36.78 -6.83 17.81
N LEU A 512 35.64 -7.54 17.71
CA LEU A 512 34.31 -6.93 17.81
C LEU A 512 34.02 -6.48 19.26
N PRO A 513 33.28 -5.37 19.46
CA PRO A 513 32.89 -4.90 20.80
C PRO A 513 32.10 -5.95 21.61
N ASP A 514 32.48 -6.14 22.88
CA ASP A 514 31.76 -7.04 23.81
C ASP A 514 30.33 -6.58 24.12
N SER A 515 29.99 -5.32 23.85
CA SER A 515 28.63 -4.76 23.95
C SER A 515 27.65 -5.32 22.92
N LEU A 516 28.14 -5.98 21.86
CA LEU A 516 27.34 -6.39 20.71
C LEU A 516 26.33 -7.50 21.09
N LYS A 517 25.04 -7.19 20.94
CA LYS A 517 23.90 -8.09 21.17
C LYS A 517 23.38 -8.72 19.87
N VAL A 518 23.48 -8.01 18.75
CA VAL A 518 22.94 -8.44 17.44
C VAL A 518 24.02 -8.34 16.37
N LEU A 519 24.30 -9.46 15.71
CA LEU A 519 25.20 -9.54 14.56
C LEU A 519 24.47 -10.22 13.39
N LYS A 520 24.29 -9.49 12.29
CA LYS A 520 23.67 -10.01 11.04
C LYS A 520 24.65 -9.89 9.88
N PHE A 521 24.96 -11.02 9.25
CA PHE A 521 25.78 -11.11 8.04
C PHE A 521 24.93 -11.12 6.76
N GLY A 522 25.48 -10.49 5.72
CA GLY A 522 24.89 -10.40 4.40
C GLY A 522 24.65 -11.71 3.67
N PHE A 523 23.82 -11.65 2.63
CA PHE A 523 23.44 -12.76 1.75
C PHE A 523 24.63 -13.54 1.20
N TYR A 524 25.70 -12.83 0.81
CA TYR A 524 26.87 -13.40 0.14
C TYR A 524 28.06 -13.70 1.07
N PHE A 525 27.96 -13.41 2.38
CA PHE A 525 29.05 -13.63 3.33
C PHE A 525 29.43 -15.12 3.45
N ASN A 526 30.67 -15.48 3.10
CA ASN A 526 31.19 -16.84 3.25
C ASN A 526 32.70 -16.87 3.56
N GLN A 527 33.22 -15.87 4.27
CA GLN A 527 34.62 -15.84 4.68
C GLN A 527 34.89 -16.76 5.89
N PRO A 528 36.08 -17.38 5.99
CA PRO A 528 36.49 -18.10 7.18
C PRO A 528 36.55 -17.19 8.40
N ILE A 529 35.83 -17.57 9.46
CA ILE A 529 35.86 -16.86 10.76
C ILE A 529 37.15 -17.15 11.53
N LEU A 530 37.77 -18.32 11.30
CA LEU A 530 39.03 -18.73 11.90
C LEU A 530 40.24 -18.20 11.12
N GLN A 531 41.11 -17.43 11.79
CA GLN A 531 42.40 -17.04 11.22
C GLN A 531 43.39 -18.23 11.21
N SER A 532 43.51 -18.89 10.06
CA SER A 532 44.52 -19.93 9.84
C SER A 532 45.94 -19.35 9.77
N LYS A 533 46.64 -19.30 10.93
CA LYS A 533 48.09 -19.56 11.15
C LYS A 533 48.60 -18.95 12.47
N THR A 534 48.21 -19.49 13.62
CA THR A 534 49.00 -19.32 14.85
C THR A 534 50.19 -20.29 14.81
N CYS A 535 51.35 -19.79 14.39
CA CYS A 535 52.61 -20.53 14.51
C CYS A 535 53.07 -20.54 15.97
N GLY A 536 53.01 -21.71 16.63
CA GLY A 536 53.83 -22.17 17.77
C GLY A 536 53.90 -21.38 19.11
N CYS A 537 53.79 -20.05 19.13
CA CYS A 537 54.44 -19.24 20.17
C CYS A 537 53.54 -18.21 20.89
N LEU A 538 52.24 -18.15 20.58
CA LEU A 538 51.27 -17.34 21.32
C LEU A 538 50.18 -18.23 21.91
N GLY A 539 50.03 -18.19 23.24
CA GLY A 539 49.23 -19.16 23.98
C GLY A 539 47.74 -19.08 23.67
N GLY A 540 47.22 -20.08 22.95
CA GLY A 540 45.88 -20.66 23.13
C GLY A 540 44.65 -19.74 23.11
N LYS A 541 44.75 -18.50 22.60
CA LYS A 541 43.62 -17.56 22.58
C LYS A 541 42.55 -18.08 21.60
N ARG A 542 41.47 -18.62 22.15
CA ARG A 542 40.36 -19.21 21.37
C ARG A 542 39.65 -18.12 20.56
N VAL A 543 39.09 -18.51 19.42
CA VAL A 543 38.29 -17.62 18.58
C VAL A 543 36.85 -17.66 19.11
N ALA A 544 36.32 -16.52 19.53
CA ALA A 544 35.04 -16.41 20.21
C ALA A 544 34.25 -15.20 19.71
N PHE A 545 32.92 -15.29 19.71
CA PHE A 545 32.05 -14.14 19.48
C PHE A 545 31.93 -13.26 20.75
N PRO A 546 31.56 -11.97 20.61
CA PRO A 546 31.34 -11.03 21.72
C PRO A 546 30.53 -11.61 22.89
N ALA A 547 30.95 -11.31 24.12
CA ALA A 547 30.43 -11.98 25.32
C ALA A 547 28.92 -11.79 25.57
N ASN A 548 28.31 -10.71 25.06
CA ASN A 548 26.90 -10.38 25.24
C ASN A 548 26.01 -10.67 24.01
N LEU A 549 26.52 -11.37 22.99
CA LEU A 549 25.75 -11.62 21.76
C LEU A 549 24.50 -12.47 22.05
N GLU A 550 23.31 -11.95 21.70
CA GLU A 550 22.02 -12.61 21.88
C GLU A 550 21.47 -13.19 20.56
N THR A 551 21.73 -12.53 19.43
CA THR A 551 21.26 -12.93 18.10
C THR A 551 22.40 -12.93 17.08
N LEU A 552 22.59 -14.08 16.43
CA LEU A 552 23.54 -14.26 15.32
C LEU A 552 22.80 -14.73 14.07
N THR A 553 22.90 -13.98 12.98
CA THR A 553 22.33 -14.36 11.68
C THR A 553 23.41 -14.47 10.61
N PHE A 554 23.54 -15.66 10.04
CA PHE A 554 24.15 -15.88 8.73
C PHE A 554 23.05 -15.99 7.68
N SER A 555 23.23 -15.32 6.56
CA SER A 555 22.31 -15.40 5.42
C SER A 555 22.76 -16.47 4.40
N HIS A 556 22.20 -16.44 3.19
CA HIS A 556 22.17 -17.56 2.24
C HIS A 556 23.51 -18.29 1.97
N ALA A 557 24.60 -17.57 1.72
CA ALA A 557 25.82 -18.16 1.15
C ALA A 557 26.78 -18.80 2.16
N PHE A 558 26.56 -18.63 3.46
CA PHE A 558 27.51 -19.02 4.49
C PHE A 558 27.61 -20.54 4.69
N ASP A 559 28.80 -21.10 4.48
CA ASP A 559 29.15 -22.51 4.73
C ASP A 559 30.59 -22.64 5.28
N ALA A 560 31.15 -21.56 5.87
CA ALA A 560 32.49 -21.60 6.42
C ALA A 560 32.56 -22.44 7.70
N ASN A 561 33.65 -23.18 7.88
CA ASN A 561 33.85 -24.07 9.02
C ASN A 561 33.94 -23.28 10.34
N LEU A 562 33.07 -23.62 11.30
CA LEU A 562 32.99 -23.04 12.65
C LEU A 562 33.65 -23.90 13.74
N ALA A 563 34.26 -25.03 13.40
CA ALA A 563 34.84 -25.95 14.38
C ALA A 563 35.97 -25.30 15.19
N GLY A 564 35.76 -25.13 16.49
CA GLY A 564 36.70 -24.45 17.39
C GLY A 564 36.36 -22.98 17.67
N VAL A 565 35.29 -22.44 17.07
CA VAL A 565 34.69 -21.16 17.48
C VAL A 565 33.85 -21.38 18.74
N GLU A 566 33.99 -20.48 19.72
CA GLU A 566 33.18 -20.48 20.94
C GLU A 566 32.00 -19.50 20.83
N PHE A 567 30.80 -19.99 21.17
CA PHE A 567 29.57 -19.19 21.23
C PHE A 567 29.32 -18.72 22.67
N PRO A 568 28.90 -17.47 22.88
CA PRO A 568 28.66 -16.91 24.21
C PRO A 568 27.41 -17.51 24.85
N SER A 569 27.41 -17.58 26.18
CA SER A 569 26.30 -18.10 27.00
C SER A 569 25.05 -17.20 27.04
N THR A 570 25.10 -16.03 26.42
CA THR A 570 23.96 -15.11 26.23
C THR A 570 23.16 -15.44 24.97
N LEU A 571 23.70 -16.23 24.04
CA LEU A 571 23.14 -16.42 22.70
C LEU A 571 21.79 -17.15 22.78
N ARG A 572 20.74 -16.49 22.27
CA ARG A 572 19.35 -16.97 22.27
C ARG A 572 18.87 -17.43 20.90
N SER A 573 19.36 -16.80 19.83
CA SER A 573 18.94 -17.08 18.45
C SER A 573 20.14 -17.23 17.53
N VAL A 574 20.17 -18.34 16.76
CA VAL A 574 21.12 -18.54 15.66
C VAL A 574 20.34 -18.88 14.40
N LYS A 575 20.55 -18.10 13.34
CA LYS A 575 20.07 -18.42 12.00
C LYS A 575 21.25 -18.73 11.08
N PHE A 576 21.25 -19.91 10.49
CA PHE A 576 22.06 -20.25 9.33
C PHE A 576 21.21 -20.15 8.06
N GLY A 577 21.80 -19.64 6.98
CA GLY A 577 21.18 -19.57 5.67
C GLY A 577 21.45 -20.80 4.79
N ASP A 578 20.86 -20.78 3.60
CA ASP A 578 20.56 -21.98 2.82
C ASP A 578 21.74 -22.89 2.50
N LYS A 579 22.95 -22.36 2.27
CA LYS A 579 24.12 -23.17 1.90
C LYS A 579 24.83 -23.83 3.09
N PHE A 580 24.52 -23.47 4.33
CA PHE A 580 25.21 -23.97 5.50
C PHE A 580 25.06 -25.49 5.64
N ASN A 581 26.17 -26.21 5.59
CA ASN A 581 26.22 -27.66 5.66
C ASN A 581 27.44 -28.19 6.44
N GLN A 582 27.75 -27.56 7.58
CA GLN A 582 28.84 -27.98 8.47
C GLN A 582 28.35 -28.91 9.59
N ASP A 583 29.22 -29.79 10.09
CA ASP A 583 28.90 -30.74 11.16
C ASP A 583 28.68 -30.05 12.52
N LEU A 584 27.41 -29.84 12.88
CA LEU A 584 26.98 -29.23 14.12
C LEU A 584 27.30 -30.08 15.36
N SER A 585 27.51 -31.39 15.23
CA SER A 585 27.90 -32.24 16.38
C SER A 585 29.30 -31.90 16.91
N LYS A 586 30.12 -31.21 16.11
CA LYS A 586 31.43 -30.66 16.51
C LYS A 586 31.34 -29.27 17.14
N LEU A 587 30.19 -28.59 17.08
CA LEU A 587 30.01 -27.25 17.63
C LEU A 587 29.43 -27.30 19.06
N LYS A 588 29.96 -26.45 19.94
CA LYS A 588 29.43 -26.28 21.29
C LYS A 588 28.38 -25.17 21.30
N LEU A 589 27.15 -25.53 20.92
CA LEU A 589 26.01 -24.62 21.05
C LEU A 589 25.66 -24.41 22.53
N PRO A 590 25.38 -23.16 22.97
CA PRO A 590 25.14 -22.87 24.38
C PRO A 590 23.74 -23.31 24.82
N SER A 591 23.59 -23.64 26.10
CA SER A 591 22.30 -24.06 26.69
C SER A 591 21.24 -22.95 26.70
N SER A 592 21.65 -21.69 26.52
CA SER A 592 20.81 -20.50 26.39
C SER A 592 20.09 -20.38 25.05
N LEU A 593 20.41 -21.22 24.06
CA LEU A 593 19.85 -21.11 22.71
C LEU A 593 18.38 -21.55 22.69
N HIS A 594 17.48 -20.61 22.40
CA HIS A 594 16.03 -20.82 22.35
C HIS A 594 15.55 -21.09 20.90
N SER A 595 16.20 -20.50 19.90
CA SER A 595 15.83 -20.59 18.49
C SER A 595 17.03 -20.94 17.60
N LEU A 596 16.83 -21.88 16.68
CA LEU A 596 17.83 -22.31 15.71
C LEU A 596 17.17 -22.49 14.33
N SER A 597 17.72 -21.85 13.31
CA SER A 597 17.31 -22.03 11.92
C SER A 597 18.45 -22.64 11.11
N LEU A 598 18.17 -23.75 10.42
CA LEU A 598 19.11 -24.47 9.55
C LEU A 598 18.73 -24.30 8.07
N GLY A 599 19.73 -24.09 7.22
CA GLY A 599 19.55 -23.83 5.79
C GLY A 599 19.08 -25.03 4.96
N GLU A 600 18.60 -24.76 3.76
CA GLU A 600 18.08 -25.76 2.81
C GLU A 600 19.03 -26.93 2.50
N MET A 601 20.34 -26.68 2.47
CA MET A 601 21.34 -27.70 2.15
C MET A 601 21.68 -28.62 3.32
N PHE A 602 21.36 -28.26 4.56
CA PHE A 602 21.84 -28.92 5.78
C PHE A 602 21.49 -30.42 5.86
N ASP A 603 22.51 -31.28 5.74
CA ASP A 603 22.43 -32.75 5.78
C ASP A 603 23.41 -33.42 6.77
N GLN A 604 24.15 -32.62 7.55
CA GLN A 604 25.17 -33.08 8.49
C GLN A 604 24.63 -33.51 9.87
N PRO A 605 25.43 -34.25 10.68
CA PRO A 605 25.09 -34.56 12.07
C PRO A 605 24.90 -33.30 12.92
N ALA A 606 23.94 -33.36 13.85
CA ALA A 606 23.65 -32.27 14.77
C ALA A 606 23.35 -32.75 16.20
N SER A 607 23.78 -31.96 17.18
CA SER A 607 23.39 -32.09 18.58
C SER A 607 22.81 -30.75 19.05
N PHE A 608 21.61 -30.80 19.63
CA PHE A 608 20.90 -29.58 20.05
C PHE A 608 21.00 -29.36 21.57
N PRO A 609 21.08 -28.10 22.03
CA PRO A 609 21.02 -27.77 23.45
C PRO A 609 19.62 -28.04 24.01
N SER A 610 19.53 -28.41 25.29
CA SER A 610 18.26 -28.73 25.95
C SER A 610 17.30 -27.55 26.09
N GLY A 611 17.79 -26.31 25.99
CA GLY A 611 16.97 -25.09 26.01
C GLY A 611 16.21 -24.79 24.71
N LEU A 612 16.47 -25.53 23.63
CA LEU A 612 15.93 -25.21 22.30
C LEU A 612 14.40 -25.43 22.22
N GLN A 613 13.66 -24.37 21.88
CA GLN A 613 12.19 -24.37 21.78
C GLN A 613 11.68 -24.16 20.36
N GLN A 614 12.44 -23.46 19.51
CA GLN A 614 12.10 -23.20 18.11
C GLN A 614 13.16 -23.80 17.20
N LEU A 615 12.74 -24.50 16.15
CA LEU A 615 13.63 -25.07 15.15
C LEU A 615 13.04 -24.94 13.74
N LEU A 616 13.82 -24.38 12.82
CA LEU A 616 13.57 -24.44 11.38
C LEU A 616 14.57 -25.43 10.75
N VAL A 617 14.04 -26.43 10.02
CA VAL A 617 14.81 -27.53 9.42
C VAL A 617 14.39 -27.81 7.99
N SER A 618 15.38 -27.99 7.11
CA SER A 618 15.18 -28.15 5.67
C SER A 618 14.79 -29.55 5.20
N ARG A 619 14.63 -29.69 3.87
CA ARG A 619 14.38 -30.98 3.18
C ARG A 619 15.32 -32.09 3.62
N ASN A 620 16.61 -31.81 3.72
CA ASN A 620 17.65 -32.83 3.86
C ASN A 620 17.75 -33.38 5.29
N PHE A 621 17.36 -32.61 6.30
CA PHE A 621 17.40 -32.99 7.71
C PHE A 621 16.71 -34.33 8.03
N PHE A 622 15.68 -34.69 7.25
CA PHE A 622 14.89 -35.91 7.44
C PHE A 622 15.34 -37.10 6.56
N VAL A 623 16.31 -36.91 5.65
CA VAL A 623 16.87 -37.98 4.80
C VAL A 623 18.39 -38.05 4.92
N PRO A 624 18.90 -39.00 5.73
CA PRO A 624 20.33 -39.30 5.75
C PRO A 624 20.76 -39.93 4.42
N LYS A 625 21.68 -39.27 3.70
CA LYS A 625 22.47 -39.94 2.67
C LYS A 625 23.50 -40.86 3.34
N GLY A 626 23.23 -42.16 3.33
CA GLY A 626 24.28 -43.19 3.47
C GLY A 626 24.86 -43.47 4.87
N GLN A 627 24.40 -42.84 5.95
CA GLN A 627 24.86 -43.16 7.32
C GLN A 627 23.72 -43.47 8.31
N LYS A 628 24.08 -44.10 9.43
CA LYS A 628 23.17 -44.76 10.38
C LYS A 628 22.06 -43.83 10.87
N LYS A 629 20.83 -44.36 10.90
CA LYS A 629 19.63 -43.73 11.48
C LYS A 629 19.92 -43.18 12.89
N VAL A 630 20.00 -41.85 13.03
CA VAL A 630 19.88 -41.21 14.34
C VAL A 630 18.38 -41.17 14.69
N PRO A 631 17.92 -41.71 15.83
CA PRO A 631 16.51 -41.70 16.17
C PRO A 631 16.04 -40.27 16.52
N MET A 632 15.29 -39.66 15.61
CA MET A 632 14.69 -38.31 15.76
C MET A 632 14.07 -38.01 17.14
N VAL A 633 13.46 -39.02 17.76
CA VAL A 633 12.68 -38.93 19.01
C VAL A 633 13.47 -38.27 20.15
N GLN A 634 14.79 -38.49 20.20
CA GLN A 634 15.60 -38.11 21.36
C GLN A 634 16.21 -36.71 21.24
N LEU A 635 16.23 -36.13 20.04
CA LEU A 635 16.89 -34.85 19.74
C LEU A 635 16.02 -33.61 19.97
N LEU A 636 14.69 -33.77 20.01
CA LEU A 636 13.74 -32.66 19.82
C LEU A 636 12.70 -32.51 20.93
N ALA A 637 12.87 -33.19 22.08
CA ALA A 637 11.81 -33.35 23.10
C ALA A 637 11.21 -32.03 23.68
N ASN A 638 11.99 -30.93 23.66
CA ASN A 638 11.59 -29.62 24.21
C ASN A 638 11.08 -28.63 23.16
N ILE A 639 11.05 -29.01 21.88
CA ILE A 639 10.66 -28.13 20.78
C ILE A 639 9.15 -27.92 20.78
N GLN A 640 8.76 -26.64 20.82
CA GLN A 640 7.37 -26.18 20.80
C GLN A 640 6.97 -25.58 19.45
N HIS A 641 7.93 -25.12 18.64
CA HIS A 641 7.71 -24.61 17.30
C HIS A 641 8.67 -25.30 16.30
N LEU A 642 8.10 -25.92 15.27
CA LEU A 642 8.83 -26.61 14.21
C LEU A 642 8.39 -26.06 12.85
N GLU A 643 9.32 -25.47 12.12
CA GLU A 643 9.15 -25.09 10.73
C GLU A 643 9.93 -26.05 9.82
N LEU A 644 9.25 -26.61 8.83
CA LEU A 644 9.85 -27.40 7.77
C LEU A 644 10.19 -26.46 6.61
N GLY A 645 11.46 -26.44 6.19
CA GLY A 645 11.99 -25.51 5.19
C GLY A 645 11.28 -25.57 3.86
N CYS A 646 11.42 -24.50 3.06
CA CYS A 646 10.67 -24.27 1.84
C CYS A 646 10.69 -25.46 0.88
N GLN A 647 11.79 -26.19 0.77
CA GLN A 647 11.89 -27.32 -0.15
C GLN A 647 11.39 -28.67 0.42
N PHE A 648 10.98 -28.76 1.68
CA PHE A 648 10.57 -30.03 2.30
C PHE A 648 9.31 -30.60 1.61
N ASN A 649 9.41 -31.80 1.01
CA ASN A 649 8.30 -32.44 0.29
C ASN A 649 8.37 -33.98 0.37
N GLN A 650 8.32 -34.52 1.59
CA GLN A 650 8.56 -35.95 1.89
C GLN A 650 7.40 -36.60 2.68
N THR A 651 7.28 -37.93 2.65
CA THR A 651 6.27 -38.66 3.44
C THR A 651 6.76 -38.89 4.88
N PHE A 652 5.81 -39.01 5.83
CA PHE A 652 6.10 -39.08 7.26
C PHE A 652 6.12 -40.51 7.85
N GLU A 653 6.23 -41.54 7.01
CA GLU A 653 6.01 -42.96 7.37
C GLU A 653 6.82 -43.48 8.57
N LYS A 654 7.92 -42.79 8.94
CA LYS A 654 8.79 -43.13 10.08
C LYS A 654 9.16 -41.92 10.96
N VAL A 655 8.55 -40.76 10.72
CA VAL A 655 8.80 -39.54 11.51
C VAL A 655 7.97 -39.59 12.78
N ARG A 656 8.56 -39.14 13.89
CA ARG A 656 7.87 -38.92 15.16
C ARG A 656 8.14 -37.49 15.60
N PHE A 657 7.10 -36.67 15.66
CA PHE A 657 7.19 -35.31 16.15
C PHE A 657 7.38 -35.28 17.68
N PRO A 658 7.90 -34.18 18.25
CA PRO A 658 7.94 -33.97 19.70
C PRO A 658 6.55 -33.97 20.31
N GLU A 659 6.37 -34.59 21.49
CA GLU A 659 5.09 -34.59 22.22
C GLU A 659 4.66 -33.17 22.65
N ASN A 660 5.64 -32.28 22.91
CA ASN A 660 5.43 -30.90 23.32
C ASN A 660 5.23 -29.91 22.15
N LEU A 661 5.15 -30.39 20.90
CA LEU A 661 5.06 -29.53 19.73
C LEU A 661 3.71 -28.80 19.66
N ARG A 662 3.72 -27.47 19.74
CA ARG A 662 2.54 -26.59 19.73
C ARG A 662 2.28 -25.95 18.37
N HIS A 663 3.32 -25.68 17.59
CA HIS A 663 3.22 -25.03 16.28
C HIS A 663 3.99 -25.84 15.24
N LEU A 664 3.33 -26.20 14.15
CA LEU A 664 3.91 -26.90 13.02
C LEU A 664 3.62 -26.14 11.71
N VAL A 665 4.68 -25.73 11.03
CA VAL A 665 4.63 -25.02 9.75
C VAL A 665 5.26 -25.91 8.68
N PHE A 666 4.51 -26.21 7.63
CA PHE A 666 5.02 -26.88 6.44
C PHE A 666 5.54 -25.88 5.43
N GLY A 667 6.73 -26.14 4.89
CA GLY A 667 7.38 -25.29 3.90
C GLY A 667 6.66 -25.23 2.56
N ARG A 668 7.03 -24.20 1.79
CA ARG A 668 6.44 -23.81 0.51
C ARG A 668 6.11 -24.96 -0.43
N ASP A 669 7.02 -25.90 -0.64
CA ASP A 669 6.94 -26.94 -1.67
C ASP A 669 6.28 -28.24 -1.17
N PHE A 670 5.79 -28.29 0.08
CA PHE A 670 5.21 -29.51 0.66
C PHE A 670 3.86 -29.88 0.03
N ASN A 671 3.78 -31.06 -0.58
CA ASN A 671 2.54 -31.56 -1.20
C ASN A 671 2.47 -33.10 -1.18
N LYS A 672 2.69 -33.73 -0.02
CA LYS A 672 2.54 -35.19 0.17
C LYS A 672 1.27 -35.55 0.95
N PRO A 673 0.63 -36.71 0.65
CA PRO A 673 -0.51 -37.20 1.42
C PRO A 673 -0.17 -37.37 2.89
N LEU A 674 -1.15 -37.09 3.76
CA LEU A 674 -0.98 -37.11 5.21
C LEU A 674 -1.52 -38.37 5.89
N ALA A 675 -2.15 -39.30 5.16
CA ALA A 675 -2.86 -40.47 5.69
C ALA A 675 -2.07 -41.35 6.69
N THR A 676 -0.73 -41.35 6.62
CA THR A 676 0.14 -42.12 7.54
C THR A 676 0.69 -41.29 8.72
N LEU A 677 0.41 -39.98 8.76
CA LEU A 677 0.96 -39.06 9.75
C LEU A 677 0.21 -39.14 11.09
N LYS A 678 0.97 -39.10 12.18
CA LYS A 678 0.45 -38.95 13.53
C LYS A 678 0.76 -37.55 14.06
N TRP A 679 -0.28 -36.77 14.30
CA TRP A 679 -0.16 -35.42 14.84
C TRP A 679 0.34 -35.41 16.29
N PRO A 680 1.11 -34.39 16.71
CA PRO A 680 1.40 -34.15 18.12
C PRO A 680 0.13 -33.86 18.91
N LYS A 681 0.02 -34.38 20.13
CA LYS A 681 -1.16 -34.20 20.99
C LYS A 681 -1.32 -32.76 21.51
N ALA A 682 -0.24 -32.00 21.57
CA ALA A 682 -0.20 -30.62 22.05
C ALA A 682 -0.28 -29.57 20.92
N LEU A 683 -0.60 -29.96 19.68
CA LEU A 683 -0.54 -29.06 18.52
C LEU A 683 -1.70 -28.05 18.51
N ILE A 684 -1.36 -26.78 18.73
CA ILE A 684 -2.28 -25.62 18.77
C ILE A 684 -2.41 -24.96 17.39
N SER A 685 -1.34 -24.95 16.59
CA SER A 685 -1.33 -24.29 15.27
C SER A 685 -0.71 -25.17 14.19
N LEU A 686 -1.42 -25.30 13.07
CA LEU A 686 -1.00 -26.02 11.87
C LEU A 686 -1.08 -25.09 10.66
N SER A 687 0.03 -24.91 9.94
CA SER A 687 0.09 -24.11 8.71
C SER A 687 0.68 -24.93 7.57
N PHE A 688 -0.02 -24.96 6.44
CA PHE A 688 0.47 -25.57 5.20
C PHE A 688 1.13 -24.54 4.28
N GLY A 689 2.20 -24.95 3.60
CA GLY A 689 2.92 -24.13 2.64
C GLY A 689 2.22 -24.00 1.29
N ARG A 690 2.73 -23.08 0.45
CA ARG A 690 2.18 -22.66 -0.85
C ARG A 690 1.62 -23.79 -1.71
N ASP A 691 2.32 -24.92 -1.81
CA ASP A 691 2.03 -25.96 -2.80
C ASP A 691 1.14 -27.11 -2.28
N PHE A 692 0.75 -27.08 -1.00
CA PHE A 692 -0.07 -28.15 -0.43
C PHE A 692 -1.47 -28.16 -1.05
N ASN A 693 -1.81 -29.26 -1.73
CA ASN A 693 -3.13 -29.45 -2.35
C ASN A 693 -3.58 -30.92 -2.27
N GLN A 694 -3.30 -31.59 -1.15
CA GLN A 694 -3.78 -32.95 -0.86
C GLN A 694 -5.04 -32.92 0.01
N LYS A 695 -5.88 -33.95 -0.11
CA LYS A 695 -7.06 -34.14 0.74
C LYS A 695 -6.61 -34.43 2.19
N LEU A 696 -7.32 -33.87 3.16
CA LEU A 696 -7.09 -34.14 4.59
C LEU A 696 -7.80 -35.41 5.04
N ASP A 697 -7.33 -36.57 4.58
CA ASP A 697 -7.81 -37.89 5.00
C ASP A 697 -7.22 -38.33 6.37
N VAL A 698 -7.19 -37.42 7.35
CA VAL A 698 -6.70 -37.67 8.72
C VAL A 698 -7.49 -36.87 9.76
N ALA A 699 -7.76 -37.49 10.90
CA ALA A 699 -8.29 -36.80 12.07
C ALA A 699 -7.28 -35.73 12.56
N LEU A 700 -7.72 -34.48 12.62
CA LEU A 700 -6.93 -33.36 13.12
C LEU A 700 -6.74 -33.44 14.65
N PRO A 701 -5.66 -32.89 15.23
CA PRO A 701 -5.44 -32.97 16.67
C PRO A 701 -6.52 -32.19 17.44
N PRO A 702 -7.07 -32.73 18.54
CA PRO A 702 -8.21 -32.14 19.27
C PRO A 702 -7.88 -30.86 20.03
N THR A 703 -6.61 -30.45 20.04
CA THR A 703 -6.06 -29.23 20.66
C THR A 703 -5.81 -28.10 19.65
N LEU A 704 -6.09 -28.32 18.36
CA LEU A 704 -5.81 -27.38 17.28
C LEU A 704 -6.73 -26.16 17.32
N GLU A 705 -6.17 -24.98 17.61
CA GLU A 705 -6.89 -23.70 17.62
C GLU A 705 -6.78 -22.94 16.29
N LYS A 706 -5.71 -23.16 15.51
CA LYS A 706 -5.49 -22.48 14.22
C LYS A 706 -5.11 -23.45 13.11
N LEU A 707 -5.84 -23.39 12.00
CA LEU A 707 -5.54 -24.08 10.75
C LEU A 707 -5.41 -23.08 9.60
N THR A 708 -4.28 -23.12 8.89
CA THR A 708 -4.01 -22.26 7.73
C THR A 708 -3.56 -23.11 6.55
N PHE A 709 -4.21 -22.94 5.40
CA PHE A 709 -3.83 -23.56 4.14
C PHE A 709 -3.02 -22.60 3.26
N GLY A 710 -2.08 -23.14 2.49
CA GLY A 710 -1.27 -22.37 1.55
C GLY A 710 -1.94 -22.14 0.20
N LEU A 711 -1.36 -21.22 -0.57
CA LEU A 711 -1.84 -20.68 -1.86
C LEU A 711 -2.58 -21.68 -2.77
N LYS A 712 -2.03 -22.87 -3.06
CA LYS A 712 -2.58 -23.83 -4.04
C LYS A 712 -3.68 -24.75 -3.50
N PHE A 713 -4.04 -24.69 -2.22
CA PHE A 713 -5.03 -25.60 -1.64
C PHE A 713 -6.42 -25.36 -2.24
N ASN A 714 -6.98 -26.37 -2.90
CA ASN A 714 -8.29 -26.33 -3.55
C ASN A 714 -8.96 -27.73 -3.52
N GLN A 715 -8.85 -28.45 -2.40
CA GLN A 715 -9.55 -29.72 -2.18
C GLN A 715 -10.85 -29.48 -1.41
N SER A 716 -11.87 -30.31 -1.66
CA SER A 716 -13.11 -30.24 -0.88
C SER A 716 -12.86 -30.52 0.60
N LEU A 717 -13.56 -29.76 1.45
CA LEU A 717 -13.59 -29.93 2.90
C LEU A 717 -14.83 -30.70 3.38
N GLU A 718 -15.65 -31.19 2.45
CA GLU A 718 -16.80 -32.04 2.75
C GLU A 718 -16.36 -33.33 3.47
N GLY A 719 -17.06 -33.65 4.58
CA GLY A 719 -16.73 -34.80 5.42
C GLY A 719 -15.48 -34.66 6.28
N LEU A 720 -14.81 -33.50 6.31
CA LEU A 720 -13.68 -33.26 7.23
C LEU A 720 -14.18 -32.94 8.64
N GLU A 721 -13.80 -33.76 9.61
CA GLU A 721 -14.06 -33.51 11.03
C GLU A 721 -13.09 -32.47 11.60
N PHE A 722 -13.53 -31.21 11.72
CA PHE A 722 -12.76 -30.17 12.40
C PHE A 722 -12.82 -30.33 13.93
N PRO A 723 -11.71 -30.09 14.66
CA PRO A 723 -11.68 -30.22 16.11
C PRO A 723 -12.44 -29.06 16.77
N ALA A 724 -13.16 -29.35 17.86
CA ALA A 724 -13.98 -28.37 18.58
C ALA A 724 -13.17 -27.21 19.22
N SER A 725 -11.84 -27.32 19.28
CA SER A 725 -10.93 -26.27 19.74
C SER A 725 -10.60 -25.22 18.67
N LEU A 726 -10.95 -25.45 17.40
CA LEU A 726 -10.54 -24.59 16.29
C LEU A 726 -11.24 -23.22 16.35
N LYS A 727 -10.44 -22.17 16.50
CA LYS A 727 -10.85 -20.76 16.56
C LYS A 727 -10.60 -20.02 15.24
N THR A 728 -9.60 -20.41 14.45
CA THR A 728 -9.25 -19.75 13.19
C THR A 728 -9.04 -20.75 12.06
N LEU A 729 -9.76 -20.54 10.96
CA LEU A 729 -9.61 -21.25 9.70
C LEU A 729 -9.29 -20.25 8.58
N THR A 730 -8.16 -20.45 7.92
CA THR A 730 -7.73 -19.66 6.75
C THR A 730 -7.50 -20.60 5.58
N LEU A 731 -8.25 -20.38 4.49
CA LEU A 731 -8.21 -21.19 3.28
C LEU A 731 -7.16 -20.64 2.29
N GLY A 732 -6.66 -21.51 1.42
CA GLY A 732 -5.63 -21.14 0.44
C GLY A 732 -6.18 -20.23 -0.65
N ALA A 733 -5.33 -19.37 -1.22
CA ALA A 733 -5.70 -18.40 -2.26
C ALA A 733 -6.51 -19.02 -3.42
N HIS A 734 -6.15 -20.23 -3.87
CA HIS A 734 -6.83 -20.94 -4.96
C HIS A 734 -8.08 -21.74 -4.52
N PHE A 735 -8.50 -21.67 -3.26
CA PHE A 735 -9.67 -22.42 -2.78
C PHE A 735 -10.95 -21.86 -3.41
N ASP A 736 -11.61 -22.67 -4.24
CA ASP A 736 -12.86 -22.35 -4.92
C ASP A 736 -13.77 -23.59 -4.98
N GLN A 737 -13.79 -24.36 -3.88
CA GLN A 737 -14.72 -25.49 -3.73
C GLN A 737 -16.03 -25.04 -3.08
N ARG A 738 -17.09 -25.80 -3.34
CA ARG A 738 -18.38 -25.65 -2.65
C ARG A 738 -18.20 -25.73 -1.14
N PHE A 739 -18.97 -24.91 -0.42
CA PHE A 739 -18.84 -24.73 1.03
C PHE A 739 -20.14 -25.00 1.80
N ASP A 740 -21.22 -25.30 1.10
CA ASP A 740 -22.55 -25.57 1.66
C ASP A 740 -22.61 -26.87 2.51
N ALA A 741 -21.79 -27.87 2.17
CA ALA A 741 -21.71 -29.15 2.88
C ALA A 741 -20.58 -29.22 3.95
N VAL A 742 -19.98 -28.10 4.34
CA VAL A 742 -18.82 -28.07 5.26
C VAL A 742 -19.26 -27.85 6.70
N ALA A 743 -19.15 -28.88 7.54
CA ALA A 743 -19.50 -28.84 8.96
C ALA A 743 -18.43 -28.10 9.80
N LEU A 744 -18.62 -26.79 10.01
CA LEU A 744 -17.70 -25.96 10.79
C LEU A 744 -17.84 -26.18 12.31
N PRO A 745 -16.74 -26.07 13.09
CA PRO A 745 -16.77 -26.28 14.54
C PRO A 745 -17.38 -25.06 15.25
N ALA A 746 -18.16 -25.32 16.30
CA ALA A 746 -18.95 -24.30 16.99
C ALA A 746 -18.14 -23.17 17.66
N ASN A 747 -16.85 -23.37 17.93
CA ASN A 747 -15.96 -22.37 18.54
C ASN A 747 -15.13 -21.56 17.53
N LEU A 748 -15.40 -21.70 16.22
CA LEU A 748 -14.69 -20.94 15.19
C LEU A 748 -15.03 -19.45 15.29
N GLN A 749 -14.03 -18.61 15.57
CA GLN A 749 -14.15 -17.16 15.69
C GLN A 749 -13.77 -16.42 14.40
N LYS A 750 -12.87 -16.98 13.59
CA LYS A 750 -12.42 -16.36 12.33
C LYS A 750 -12.41 -17.36 11.17
N LEU A 751 -13.07 -16.96 10.08
CA LEU A 751 -13.06 -17.65 8.80
C LEU A 751 -12.54 -16.68 7.72
N THR A 752 -11.54 -17.13 6.97
CA THR A 752 -10.96 -16.36 5.86
C THR A 752 -10.87 -17.24 4.62
N PHE A 753 -11.61 -16.86 3.59
CA PHE A 753 -11.51 -17.45 2.26
C PHE A 753 -10.31 -16.88 1.49
N GLY A 754 -9.78 -17.65 0.54
CA GLY A 754 -8.67 -17.23 -0.31
C GLY A 754 -9.11 -16.42 -1.53
N GLU A 755 -8.14 -15.74 -2.15
CA GLU A 755 -8.28 -14.83 -3.30
C GLU A 755 -9.31 -15.29 -4.36
N HIS A 756 -9.28 -16.54 -4.82
CA HIS A 756 -10.10 -17.02 -5.93
C HIS A 756 -11.51 -17.50 -5.54
N PHE A 757 -11.86 -17.57 -4.25
CA PHE A 757 -13.14 -18.11 -3.81
C PHE A 757 -14.33 -17.31 -4.37
N ASN A 758 -15.18 -17.96 -5.18
CA ASN A 758 -16.36 -17.34 -5.79
C ASN A 758 -17.56 -18.30 -5.89
N GLN A 759 -17.61 -19.35 -5.07
CA GLN A 759 -18.78 -20.21 -4.93
C GLN A 759 -19.90 -19.52 -4.15
N SER A 760 -21.15 -19.95 -4.35
CA SER A 760 -22.28 -19.45 -3.56
C SER A 760 -22.16 -19.85 -2.08
N MET A 761 -22.58 -18.94 -1.20
CA MET A 761 -22.68 -19.16 0.24
C MET A 761 -24.11 -19.52 0.69
N ASP A 762 -25.03 -19.71 -0.26
CA ASP A 762 -26.40 -20.15 0.00
C ASP A 762 -26.38 -21.54 0.66
N GLY A 763 -27.08 -21.68 1.79
CA GLY A 763 -27.14 -22.93 2.56
C GLY A 763 -25.91 -23.22 3.43
N ALA A 764 -24.84 -22.43 3.37
CA ALA A 764 -23.65 -22.63 4.22
C ALA A 764 -23.97 -22.38 5.70
N THR A 765 -23.72 -23.38 6.56
CA THR A 765 -23.94 -23.28 8.01
C THR A 765 -22.75 -22.66 8.71
N LEU A 766 -22.76 -21.33 8.86
CA LEU A 766 -21.74 -20.60 9.62
C LEU A 766 -21.96 -20.75 11.14
N PRO A 767 -20.89 -20.94 11.94
CA PRO A 767 -21.03 -21.18 13.38
C PRO A 767 -21.34 -19.89 14.16
N GLU A 768 -22.15 -20.04 15.20
CA GLU A 768 -22.68 -18.94 16.01
C GLU A 768 -21.63 -18.05 16.69
N ASN A 769 -20.43 -18.58 16.98
CA ASN A 769 -19.34 -17.82 17.60
C ASN A 769 -18.41 -17.14 16.59
N LEU A 770 -18.74 -17.14 15.29
CA LEU A 770 -17.93 -16.49 14.27
C LEU A 770 -18.00 -14.96 14.41
N GLU A 771 -16.87 -14.34 14.73
CA GLU A 771 -16.70 -12.91 14.92
C GLU A 771 -16.19 -12.22 13.65
N VAL A 772 -15.39 -12.90 12.82
CA VAL A 772 -14.75 -12.34 11.61
C VAL A 772 -14.98 -13.25 10.40
N LEU A 773 -15.60 -12.70 9.36
CA LEU A 773 -15.75 -13.32 8.04
C LEU A 773 -15.06 -12.46 6.98
N THR A 774 -14.03 -13.02 6.35
CA THR A 774 -13.37 -12.43 5.17
C THR A 774 -13.63 -13.30 3.96
N LEU A 775 -14.28 -12.74 2.95
CA LEU A 775 -14.58 -13.39 1.67
C LEU A 775 -13.42 -13.19 0.68
N GLY A 776 -13.27 -14.11 -0.26
CA GLY A 776 -12.17 -14.11 -1.25
C GLY A 776 -12.22 -12.92 -2.18
N GLU A 777 -11.07 -12.51 -2.74
CA GLU A 777 -10.96 -11.36 -3.66
C GLU A 777 -11.94 -11.44 -4.84
N CYS A 778 -12.06 -12.61 -5.47
CA CYS A 778 -12.96 -12.92 -6.57
C CYS A 778 -14.43 -13.09 -6.17
N PHE A 779 -14.78 -13.06 -4.88
CA PHE A 779 -16.13 -13.32 -4.41
C PHE A 779 -17.11 -12.26 -4.92
N ASN A 780 -18.05 -12.69 -5.76
CA ASN A 780 -19.06 -11.83 -6.37
C ASN A 780 -20.43 -12.53 -6.44
N GLN A 781 -20.74 -13.38 -5.46
CA GLN A 781 -22.06 -14.00 -5.29
C GLN A 781 -22.93 -13.18 -4.35
N ALA A 782 -24.26 -13.32 -4.45
CA ALA A 782 -25.19 -12.70 -3.52
C ALA A 782 -25.08 -13.36 -2.14
N LEU A 783 -25.48 -12.64 -1.09
CA LEU A 783 -25.59 -13.17 0.28
C LEU A 783 -27.04 -13.23 0.79
N ASP A 784 -28.02 -13.02 -0.10
CA ASP A 784 -29.44 -12.93 0.23
C ASP A 784 -29.97 -14.17 1.00
N ASN A 785 -29.46 -15.37 0.70
CA ASN A 785 -29.83 -16.61 1.41
C ASN A 785 -28.69 -17.15 2.33
N CYS A 786 -27.68 -16.33 2.64
CA CYS A 786 -26.60 -16.71 3.54
C CYS A 786 -26.96 -16.33 4.99
N ALA A 787 -27.05 -17.33 5.87
CA ALA A 787 -27.32 -17.12 7.30
C ALA A 787 -26.06 -16.59 8.01
N LEU A 788 -25.86 -15.27 7.99
CA LEU A 788 -24.77 -14.62 8.72
C LEU A 788 -24.96 -14.77 10.24
N PRO A 789 -23.95 -15.23 10.99
CA PRO A 789 -24.09 -15.58 12.40
C PRO A 789 -24.25 -14.35 13.30
N ARG A 790 -25.03 -14.48 14.37
CA ARG A 790 -25.48 -13.35 15.20
C ARG A 790 -24.40 -12.65 16.04
N ASN A 791 -23.19 -13.21 16.14
CA ASN A 791 -22.05 -12.63 16.85
C ASN A 791 -21.00 -12.03 15.89
N LEU A 792 -21.27 -12.00 14.58
CA LEU A 792 -20.34 -11.46 13.60
C LEU A 792 -20.10 -9.97 13.85
N GLN A 793 -18.83 -9.60 14.02
CA GLN A 793 -18.36 -8.24 14.28
C GLN A 793 -17.70 -7.63 13.05
N GLU A 794 -17.07 -8.42 12.19
CA GLU A 794 -16.40 -7.95 10.97
C GLU A 794 -16.82 -8.75 9.73
N LEU A 795 -17.26 -8.03 8.69
CA LEU A 795 -17.54 -8.57 7.36
C LEU A 795 -16.70 -7.83 6.32
N ASN A 796 -15.78 -8.57 5.69
CA ASN A 796 -14.86 -8.03 4.70
C ASN A 796 -15.10 -8.69 3.34
N PHE A 797 -15.49 -7.89 2.35
CA PHE A 797 -15.69 -8.31 0.97
C PHE A 797 -14.40 -8.17 0.15
N GLY A 798 -14.19 -9.11 -0.77
CA GLY A 798 -13.06 -9.10 -1.68
C GLY A 798 -13.18 -8.14 -2.87
N VAL A 799 -12.04 -7.90 -3.50
CA VAL A 799 -11.79 -6.96 -4.62
C VAL A 799 -12.92 -6.86 -5.64
N TYR A 800 -13.49 -7.97 -6.11
CA TYR A 800 -14.43 -8.00 -7.23
C TYR A 800 -15.92 -7.94 -6.82
N PHE A 801 -16.23 -7.87 -5.52
CA PHE A 801 -17.61 -7.90 -5.02
C PHE A 801 -18.46 -6.74 -5.56
N GLN A 802 -19.51 -7.08 -6.29
CA GLN A 802 -20.39 -6.17 -7.03
C GLN A 802 -21.87 -6.58 -6.93
N GLN A 803 -22.30 -7.25 -5.86
CA GLN A 803 -23.71 -7.56 -5.61
C GLN A 803 -24.40 -6.52 -4.72
N SER A 804 -25.73 -6.53 -4.66
CA SER A 804 -26.46 -5.69 -3.70
C SER A 804 -26.46 -6.33 -2.31
N LEU A 805 -26.68 -5.51 -1.28
CA LEU A 805 -26.93 -5.95 0.10
C LEU A 805 -28.35 -5.64 0.58
N ASP A 806 -29.24 -5.19 -0.32
CA ASP A 806 -30.61 -4.76 0.05
C ASP A 806 -31.46 -5.85 0.71
N ASN A 807 -31.23 -7.11 0.32
CA ASN A 807 -31.90 -8.29 0.88
C ASN A 807 -31.04 -9.04 1.91
N THR A 808 -29.76 -8.67 2.08
CA THR A 808 -28.84 -9.37 2.97
C THR A 808 -29.16 -9.04 4.43
N ALA A 809 -29.38 -10.07 5.25
CA ALA A 809 -29.62 -9.93 6.69
C ALA A 809 -28.30 -9.67 7.44
N LEU A 810 -27.84 -8.42 7.46
CA LEU A 810 -26.65 -8.01 8.22
C LEU A 810 -26.91 -8.15 9.75
N PRO A 811 -26.02 -8.81 10.52
CA PRO A 811 -26.25 -9.05 11.93
C PRO A 811 -26.08 -7.78 12.79
N ALA A 812 -26.90 -7.66 13.84
CA ALA A 812 -26.97 -6.49 14.71
C ALA A 812 -25.76 -6.29 15.65
N THR A 813 -24.73 -7.14 15.54
CA THR A 813 -23.44 -7.03 16.24
C THR A 813 -22.31 -6.50 15.34
N LEU A 814 -22.57 -6.32 14.04
CA LEU A 814 -21.55 -5.97 13.07
C LEU A 814 -20.99 -4.57 13.35
N LYS A 815 -19.68 -4.48 13.60
CA LYS A 815 -18.94 -3.25 13.87
C LYS A 815 -18.18 -2.76 12.64
N THR A 816 -17.66 -3.68 11.81
CA THR A 816 -16.83 -3.36 10.64
C THR A 816 -17.44 -3.94 9.38
N LEU A 817 -17.66 -3.08 8.38
CA LEU A 817 -18.12 -3.44 7.05
C LEU A 817 -17.15 -2.85 6.01
N THR A 818 -16.39 -3.73 5.36
CA THR A 818 -15.40 -3.35 4.34
C THR A 818 -15.85 -3.86 2.97
N PHE A 819 -16.05 -2.95 2.03
CA PHE A 819 -16.33 -3.28 0.63
C PHE A 819 -15.03 -3.37 -0.18
N GLY A 820 -14.93 -4.38 -1.04
CA GLY A 820 -13.83 -4.51 -1.99
C GLY A 820 -13.87 -3.51 -3.13
N HIS A 821 -12.77 -3.42 -3.87
CA HIS A 821 -12.50 -2.37 -4.85
C HIS A 821 -13.58 -2.15 -5.92
N GLY A 822 -14.24 -3.20 -6.41
CA GLY A 822 -15.26 -3.14 -7.46
C GLY A 822 -16.63 -2.64 -7.02
N PHE A 823 -16.92 -2.58 -5.72
CA PHE A 823 -18.27 -2.27 -5.23
C PHE A 823 -18.72 -0.86 -5.59
N ASN A 824 -19.76 -0.73 -6.43
CA ASN A 824 -20.28 0.55 -6.91
C ASN A 824 -21.82 0.56 -7.07
N ARG A 825 -22.54 0.03 -6.07
CA ARG A 825 -24.02 0.03 -6.00
C ARG A 825 -24.55 1.03 -4.98
N SER A 826 -25.83 1.38 -5.11
CA SER A 826 -26.54 2.17 -4.09
C SER A 826 -26.70 1.34 -2.80
N LEU A 827 -26.76 2.02 -1.66
CA LEU A 827 -27.07 1.45 -0.34
C LEU A 827 -28.36 2.02 0.26
N GLU A 828 -29.15 2.77 -0.52
CA GLU A 828 -30.43 3.40 -0.12
C GLU A 828 -31.40 2.41 0.57
N LYS A 829 -31.49 1.18 0.06
CA LYS A 829 -32.39 0.13 0.56
C LYS A 829 -31.70 -0.88 1.48
N THR A 830 -30.38 -0.78 1.64
CA THR A 830 -29.59 -1.69 2.47
C THR A 830 -29.80 -1.38 3.95
N LYS A 831 -30.11 -2.42 4.73
CA LYS A 831 -30.35 -2.34 6.17
C LYS A 831 -29.02 -2.41 6.92
N LEU A 832 -28.32 -1.28 7.00
CA LEU A 832 -27.10 -1.16 7.81
C LEU A 832 -27.45 -1.28 9.31
N PRO A 833 -26.69 -2.06 10.11
CA PRO A 833 -26.98 -2.25 11.53
C PRO A 833 -26.52 -1.07 12.39
N ASP A 834 -27.29 -0.75 13.44
CA ASP A 834 -27.03 0.35 14.39
C ASP A 834 -25.78 0.16 15.27
N SER A 835 -25.07 -0.96 15.12
CA SER A 835 -23.79 -1.28 15.79
C SER A 835 -22.54 -0.88 14.98
N LEU A 836 -22.71 -0.47 13.72
CA LEU A 836 -21.60 -0.29 12.80
C LEU A 836 -20.72 0.89 13.20
N GLU A 837 -19.44 0.63 13.47
CA GLU A 837 -18.44 1.63 13.89
C GLU A 837 -17.51 2.04 12.74
N VAL A 838 -17.23 1.12 11.81
CA VAL A 838 -16.30 1.31 10.69
C VAL A 838 -16.96 0.88 9.39
N MET A 839 -16.97 1.79 8.41
CA MET A 839 -17.47 1.54 7.06
C MET A 839 -16.44 2.04 6.04
N SER A 840 -15.93 1.14 5.21
CA SER A 840 -14.92 1.46 4.20
C SER A 840 -15.34 0.98 2.83
N PHE A 841 -15.35 1.89 1.86
CA PHE A 841 -15.63 1.63 0.46
C PHE A 841 -14.36 1.32 -0.34
N GLY A 842 -14.50 0.47 -1.36
CA GLY A 842 -13.46 0.17 -2.32
C GLY A 842 -13.24 1.27 -3.37
N VAL A 843 -12.13 1.13 -4.12
CA VAL A 843 -11.62 2.05 -5.15
C VAL A 843 -12.73 2.63 -6.05
N ASN A 844 -13.57 1.79 -6.64
CA ASN A 844 -14.50 2.18 -7.69
C ASN A 844 -15.83 2.77 -7.17
N PHE A 845 -16.03 2.89 -5.85
CA PHE A 845 -17.30 3.37 -5.28
C PHE A 845 -17.51 4.85 -5.58
N ASN A 846 -18.51 5.17 -6.38
CA ASN A 846 -18.83 6.54 -6.79
C ASN A 846 -20.34 6.75 -6.96
N ARG A 847 -21.15 6.19 -6.03
CA ARG A 847 -22.59 6.44 -5.94
C ARG A 847 -22.91 7.53 -4.94
N ASN A 848 -24.01 8.25 -5.19
CA ASN A 848 -24.54 9.19 -4.21
C ASN A 848 -24.97 8.43 -2.95
N VAL A 849 -24.76 9.04 -1.78
CA VAL A 849 -25.09 8.50 -0.46
C VAL A 849 -26.04 9.41 0.34
N ASP A 850 -26.62 10.44 -0.30
CA ASP A 850 -27.60 11.36 0.31
C ASP A 850 -28.75 10.62 1.02
N ASP A 851 -29.31 9.59 0.37
CA ASP A 851 -30.44 8.80 0.87
C ASP A 851 -30.02 7.55 1.66
N THR A 852 -28.71 7.31 1.81
CA THR A 852 -28.18 6.18 2.61
C THR A 852 -28.37 6.44 4.10
N LYS A 853 -29.04 5.51 4.79
CA LYS A 853 -29.24 5.58 6.25
C LYS A 853 -27.97 5.12 6.98
N LEU A 854 -27.00 6.02 7.10
CA LEU A 854 -25.76 5.77 7.85
C LEU A 854 -26.05 5.57 9.36
N PRO A 855 -25.55 4.49 9.99
CA PRO A 855 -25.71 4.24 11.43
C PRO A 855 -25.11 5.36 12.29
N LYS A 856 -25.77 5.68 13.41
CA LYS A 856 -25.32 6.76 14.32
C LYS A 856 -23.99 6.45 15.02
N SER A 857 -23.74 5.18 15.28
CA SER A 857 -22.53 4.61 15.89
C SER A 857 -21.26 4.73 15.07
N LEU A 858 -21.36 5.16 13.81
CA LEU A 858 -20.26 5.12 12.86
C LEU A 858 -19.17 6.14 13.23
N LYS A 859 -17.99 5.64 13.57
CA LYS A 859 -16.80 6.40 13.97
C LYS A 859 -15.86 6.67 12.79
N ILE A 860 -15.79 5.76 11.83
CA ILE A 860 -14.90 5.87 10.66
C ILE A 860 -15.71 5.63 9.38
N LEU A 861 -15.68 6.62 8.48
CA LEU A 861 -16.24 6.54 7.13
C LEU A 861 -15.14 6.81 6.12
N SER A 862 -14.80 5.79 5.32
CA SER A 862 -13.73 5.87 4.33
C SER A 862 -14.27 5.62 2.93
N PHE A 863 -14.14 6.61 2.04
CA PHE A 863 -14.46 6.48 0.63
C PHE A 863 -13.23 6.10 -0.19
N GLY A 864 -13.45 5.26 -1.21
CA GLY A 864 -12.39 4.81 -2.11
C GLY A 864 -11.93 5.85 -3.13
N ARG A 865 -10.93 5.47 -3.92
CA ARG A 865 -10.21 6.31 -4.90
C ARG A 865 -11.11 7.16 -5.80
N ASP A 866 -12.21 6.60 -6.31
CA ASP A 866 -12.98 7.22 -7.40
C ASP A 866 -14.18 8.03 -6.90
N PHE A 867 -14.40 8.10 -5.58
CA PHE A 867 -15.55 8.80 -5.01
C PHE A 867 -15.49 10.32 -5.26
N ASN A 868 -16.43 10.86 -6.03
CA ASN A 868 -16.50 12.28 -6.37
C ASN A 868 -17.95 12.80 -6.45
N GLN A 869 -18.79 12.34 -5.52
CA GLN A 869 -20.17 12.79 -5.37
C GLN A 869 -20.29 13.98 -4.40
N LYS A 870 -21.38 14.73 -4.52
CA LYS A 870 -21.72 15.79 -3.56
C LYS A 870 -22.00 15.17 -2.18
N LEU A 871 -21.69 15.92 -1.12
CA LEU A 871 -21.98 15.54 0.28
C LEU A 871 -23.02 16.46 0.96
N GLU A 872 -23.61 17.37 0.19
CA GLU A 872 -24.44 18.50 0.64
C GLU A 872 -25.70 18.07 1.40
N ARG A 873 -26.28 16.91 1.04
CA ARG A 873 -27.49 16.36 1.68
C ARG A 873 -27.20 15.10 2.51
N VAL A 874 -25.95 14.63 2.52
CA VAL A 874 -25.53 13.44 3.26
C VAL A 874 -25.60 13.73 4.76
N LYS A 875 -26.38 12.90 5.48
CA LYS A 875 -26.52 12.97 6.93
C LYS A 875 -25.35 12.23 7.59
N LEU A 876 -24.21 12.91 7.69
CA LEU A 876 -23.03 12.37 8.38
C LEU A 876 -23.37 12.02 9.85
N PRO A 877 -22.97 10.84 10.36
CA PRO A 877 -23.25 10.42 11.73
C PRO A 877 -22.66 11.37 12.79
N PRO A 878 -23.34 11.56 13.94
CA PRO A 878 -22.94 12.54 14.95
C PRO A 878 -21.73 12.13 15.80
N ASP A 879 -21.36 10.85 15.79
CA ASP A 879 -20.20 10.29 16.51
C ASP A 879 -19.00 10.02 15.57
N LEU A 880 -19.06 10.46 14.31
CA LEU A 880 -18.03 10.24 13.30
C LEU A 880 -16.75 10.98 13.66
N ARG A 881 -15.64 10.25 13.82
CA ARG A 881 -14.32 10.75 14.21
C ARG A 881 -13.36 10.88 13.04
N GLU A 882 -13.50 10.04 12.02
CA GLU A 882 -12.62 10.05 10.85
C GLU A 882 -13.43 9.97 9.55
N LEU A 883 -13.18 10.93 8.66
CA LEU A 883 -13.75 10.98 7.31
C LEU A 883 -12.61 11.00 6.29
N LYS A 884 -12.56 9.98 5.43
CA LYS A 884 -11.61 9.91 4.30
C LYS A 884 -12.36 10.09 3.00
N LEU A 885 -12.12 11.20 2.33
CA LEU A 885 -12.61 11.46 0.97
C LEU A 885 -11.48 11.08 0.01
N GLY A 886 -11.69 10.01 -0.76
CA GLY A 886 -10.64 9.37 -1.55
C GLY A 886 -10.04 10.25 -2.66
N HIS A 887 -8.96 9.75 -3.26
CA HIS A 887 -8.12 10.44 -4.26
C HIS A 887 -8.85 11.39 -5.23
N GLY A 888 -9.93 10.91 -5.87
CA GLY A 888 -10.68 11.62 -6.91
C GLY A 888 -11.73 12.61 -6.42
N PHE A 889 -11.90 12.79 -5.11
CA PHE A 889 -12.88 13.72 -4.55
C PHE A 889 -12.46 15.17 -4.82
N ASN A 890 -13.28 15.91 -5.57
CA ASN A 890 -13.06 17.33 -5.87
C ASN A 890 -14.40 18.09 -5.92
N ARG A 891 -15.17 18.02 -4.82
CA ARG A 891 -16.44 18.77 -4.64
C ARG A 891 -16.31 19.77 -3.50
N PRO A 892 -16.99 20.93 -3.56
CA PRO A 892 -16.92 21.94 -2.51
C PRO A 892 -17.49 21.40 -1.19
N LEU A 893 -16.89 21.83 -0.08
CA LEU A 893 -17.28 21.41 1.27
C LEU A 893 -18.03 22.50 2.07
N GLU A 894 -18.16 23.71 1.54
CA GLU A 894 -18.79 24.88 2.19
C GLU A 894 -20.16 24.56 2.80
N THR A 895 -21.01 23.86 2.04
CA THR A 895 -22.38 23.53 2.46
C THR A 895 -22.49 22.19 3.19
N VAL A 896 -21.38 21.46 3.37
CA VAL A 896 -21.34 20.13 3.98
C VAL A 896 -21.30 20.25 5.50
N LYS A 897 -22.28 19.66 6.17
CA LYS A 897 -22.40 19.68 7.64
C LYS A 897 -21.46 18.63 8.25
N LEU A 898 -20.20 19.00 8.45
CA LEU A 898 -19.24 18.18 9.19
C LEU A 898 -19.69 18.00 10.66
N PRO A 899 -19.64 16.78 11.22
CA PRO A 899 -20.08 16.51 12.58
C PRO A 899 -19.09 17.05 13.62
N SER A 900 -19.59 17.53 14.76
CA SER A 900 -18.81 18.13 15.85
C SER A 900 -17.90 17.16 16.62
N SER A 901 -17.89 15.88 16.23
CA SER A 901 -17.04 14.81 16.73
C SER A 901 -15.82 14.53 15.85
N LEU A 902 -15.75 15.13 14.65
CA LEU A 902 -14.75 14.79 13.65
C LEU A 902 -13.35 15.19 14.13
N GLU A 903 -12.46 14.22 14.33
CA GLU A 903 -11.09 14.41 14.79
C GLU A 903 -10.09 14.39 13.62
N ARG A 904 -10.40 13.69 12.53
CA ARG A 904 -9.52 13.51 11.36
C ARG A 904 -10.30 13.67 10.04
N LEU A 905 -9.78 14.52 9.15
CA LEU A 905 -10.28 14.71 7.79
C LEU A 905 -9.14 14.49 6.78
N THR A 906 -9.36 13.57 5.83
CA THR A 906 -8.44 13.35 4.71
C THR A 906 -9.13 13.69 3.40
N LEU A 907 -8.53 14.58 2.62
CA LEU A 907 -8.92 14.97 1.27
C LEU A 907 -7.89 14.42 0.27
N GLY A 908 -8.40 13.74 -0.77
CA GLY A 908 -7.61 13.06 -1.79
C GLY A 908 -6.81 13.97 -2.72
N GLU A 909 -5.97 13.36 -3.56
CA GLU A 909 -4.96 14.08 -4.35
C GLU A 909 -5.53 15.05 -5.42
N GLN A 910 -6.76 14.82 -5.87
CA GLN A 910 -7.44 15.65 -6.86
C GLN A 910 -8.24 16.81 -6.25
N PHE A 911 -8.26 16.96 -4.91
CA PHE A 911 -9.01 18.02 -4.27
C PHE A 911 -8.38 19.40 -4.54
N SER A 912 -9.14 20.30 -5.16
CA SER A 912 -8.67 21.62 -5.57
C SER A 912 -9.71 22.73 -5.34
N GLN A 913 -10.67 22.51 -4.44
CA GLN A 913 -11.70 23.51 -4.12
C GLN A 913 -11.21 24.48 -3.04
N SER A 914 -11.86 25.65 -2.94
CA SER A 914 -11.64 26.54 -1.79
C SER A 914 -12.14 25.90 -0.49
N LEU A 915 -11.40 26.14 0.58
CA LEU A 915 -11.71 25.77 1.96
C LEU A 915 -12.03 27.01 2.83
N GLU A 916 -11.95 28.22 2.27
CA GLU A 916 -12.22 29.51 2.95
C GLU A 916 -13.56 29.52 3.72
N ALA A 917 -14.63 29.08 3.06
CA ALA A 917 -15.99 29.08 3.61
C ALA A 917 -16.39 27.77 4.30
N VAL A 918 -15.44 26.86 4.56
CA VAL A 918 -15.74 25.55 5.18
C VAL A 918 -15.80 25.66 6.69
N ASN A 919 -16.95 25.29 7.27
CA ASN A 919 -17.15 25.27 8.71
C ASN A 919 -16.52 24.00 9.32
N PHE A 920 -15.24 24.09 9.70
CA PHE A 920 -14.53 22.99 10.35
C PHE A 920 -14.94 22.84 11.83
N PRO A 921 -15.19 21.62 12.32
CA PRO A 921 -15.55 21.41 13.71
C PRO A 921 -14.32 21.58 14.62
N SER A 922 -14.50 22.21 15.78
CA SER A 922 -13.43 22.47 16.76
C SER A 922 -12.77 21.23 17.35
N SER A 923 -13.29 20.03 17.05
CA SER A 923 -12.74 18.72 17.40
C SER A 923 -11.63 18.26 16.45
N LEU A 924 -11.51 18.87 15.26
CA LEU A 924 -10.60 18.44 14.20
C LEU A 924 -9.15 18.70 14.62
N LYS A 925 -8.37 17.61 14.68
CA LYS A 925 -6.95 17.60 15.07
C LYS A 925 -6.04 17.33 13.89
N VAL A 926 -6.51 16.57 12.90
CA VAL A 926 -5.68 16.15 11.76
C VAL A 926 -6.36 16.48 10.45
N LEU A 927 -5.69 17.30 9.63
CA LEU A 927 -6.10 17.61 8.27
C LEU A 927 -5.03 17.10 7.30
N LYS A 928 -5.42 16.19 6.41
CA LYS A 928 -4.55 15.65 5.36
C LYS A 928 -5.06 16.08 3.99
N LEU A 929 -4.24 16.84 3.28
CA LEU A 929 -4.46 17.36 1.94
C LEU A 929 -3.44 16.69 1.02
N MET A 930 -3.84 15.55 0.45
CA MET A 930 -2.89 14.68 -0.26
C MET A 930 -2.47 15.22 -1.63
N GLY A 931 -3.08 16.33 -2.09
CA GLY A 931 -2.97 16.85 -3.45
C GLY A 931 -1.68 17.57 -3.81
N ILE A 932 -1.38 17.47 -5.10
CA ILE A 932 -0.42 18.32 -5.82
C ILE A 932 -1.03 19.68 -6.19
N HIS A 933 -2.35 19.74 -6.38
CA HIS A 933 -3.08 20.97 -6.66
C HIS A 933 -3.42 21.72 -5.36
N TRP A 934 -3.49 23.05 -5.46
CA TRP A 934 -3.73 23.93 -4.31
C TRP A 934 -5.24 24.07 -4.05
N PRO A 935 -5.78 23.58 -2.91
CA PRO A 935 -7.02 24.12 -2.39
C PRO A 935 -6.76 25.53 -1.85
N ASN A 936 -7.58 26.51 -2.21
CA ASN A 936 -7.46 27.83 -1.61
C ASN A 936 -7.81 27.74 -0.11
N LEU A 937 -6.83 27.96 0.75
CA LEU A 937 -6.95 27.98 2.21
C LEU A 937 -6.79 29.38 2.79
N ASP A 938 -6.51 30.38 1.95
CA ASP A 938 -6.33 31.75 2.37
C ASP A 938 -7.70 32.28 2.87
N GLY A 939 -7.79 32.55 4.17
CA GLY A 939 -9.05 32.92 4.85
C GLY A 939 -9.84 31.75 5.49
N ALA A 940 -9.37 30.50 5.40
CA ALA A 940 -10.03 29.36 6.04
C ALA A 940 -9.91 29.37 7.58
N ASP A 941 -11.02 29.21 8.29
CA ASP A 941 -11.08 29.15 9.76
C ASP A 941 -10.70 27.74 10.27
N LEU A 942 -9.40 27.46 10.27
CA LEU A 942 -8.85 26.18 10.75
C LEU A 942 -8.80 26.11 12.29
N PRO A 943 -9.26 25.01 12.90
CA PRO A 943 -9.10 24.80 14.34
C PRO A 943 -7.65 24.44 14.71
N ALA A 944 -7.36 24.31 16.01
CA ALA A 944 -6.03 23.95 16.52
C ALA A 944 -5.67 22.49 16.18
N LEU A 945 -5.00 22.30 15.05
CA LEU A 945 -4.53 21.00 14.55
C LEU A 945 -3.31 20.48 15.35
N ASP A 946 -3.25 19.16 15.58
CA ASP A 946 -2.07 18.42 16.03
C ASP A 946 -1.15 18.02 14.85
N GLU A 947 -1.73 17.84 13.65
CA GLU A 947 -1.05 17.40 12.43
C GLU A 947 -1.67 18.04 11.17
N LEU A 948 -0.83 18.61 10.31
CA LEU A 948 -1.21 19.07 8.97
C LEU A 948 -0.30 18.42 7.92
N GLN A 949 -0.89 17.81 6.90
CA GLN A 949 -0.19 17.24 5.75
C GLN A 949 -0.66 17.93 4.48
N CYS A 950 0.24 18.54 3.70
CA CYS A 950 -0.06 19.24 2.45
C CYS A 950 1.13 19.17 1.48
N ARG A 951 0.90 18.96 0.18
CA ARG A 951 1.96 18.89 -0.88
C ARG A 951 3.14 17.94 -0.57
N GLY A 952 2.88 16.87 0.19
CA GLY A 952 3.91 15.95 0.65
C GLY A 952 4.82 16.51 1.76
N ILE A 953 4.58 17.73 2.24
CA ILE A 953 5.10 18.21 3.52
C ILE A 953 4.15 17.76 4.63
N THR A 954 4.68 17.20 5.71
CA THR A 954 3.92 16.92 6.94
C THR A 954 4.52 17.72 8.08
N VAL A 955 3.68 18.44 8.82
CA VAL A 955 4.06 19.27 9.97
C VAL A 955 3.21 18.82 11.16
N SER A 956 3.84 18.45 12.28
CA SER A 956 3.11 18.00 13.46
C SER A 956 3.75 18.41 14.79
N HIS A 957 2.94 18.29 15.85
CA HIS A 957 3.35 18.52 17.23
C HIS A 957 3.59 17.22 18.04
N SER A 958 3.55 16.06 17.38
CA SER A 958 3.71 14.74 18.00
C SER A 958 3.96 13.65 16.94
N ASP A 959 4.54 12.52 17.36
CA ASP A 959 4.77 11.28 16.57
C ASP A 959 3.48 10.51 16.18
N THR A 960 2.36 11.19 15.95
CA THR A 960 1.01 10.59 15.78
C THR A 960 0.80 9.77 14.52
#